data_AF-A0A9P0SCR0-F1
#
_entry.id   AF-A0A9P0SCR0-F1
#
_cell.length_a   1.000
_cell.length_b   1.000
_cell.length_c   1.000
_cell.angle_alpha   90.00
_cell.angle_beta   90.00
_cell.angle_gamma   90.00
#
_symmetry.space_group_name_H-M   'P 1'
#
loop_
_entity.id
_entity.type
_entity.pdbx_description
1 polymer ?
#
loop_
_entity_poly.entity_id
_entity_poly.type
_entity_poly.pdbx_seq_one_letter_code
_entity_poly.pdbx_strand_id
1 'polypeptide(L)'
;MVLNKQSSLDDLVQYTQLFKPVATVLQGTILPFLIIYPIIFYCWIFVYNFDENFEAGFVTVAVVASIQILICLCCYWSVHIQCFLSCSPESDPIRAEIVKVVPTSNNGFPEIVRLHHTKSTKRGEAKPDVWFVFQKSKYVYDWDKKKFQSVVFPVNKQYEEYLDSKGYSDDESIELAEKEFGKNEMIMVVPEFMELFKERATAPFFVFQVFCVGLWCLDKYWYYSIFTLVMLVMFECTLVQQQLRNMAEIRKMGNKPYNINVYRNRRWRQIMSDQLLPGDIVSLTRSVNDNLVPCDIVLLRGSCIVDESMLTGESVPQMKEPLENNKDTKLCLEPEGDGKLHVLFGGTKIVQHSSPGKNVSSGLKAPDNGCIGYVIRNGFNTSQGKLLRTILFGVKRVTANNLETFGFILFLLIFAIAAAAYVWIKGSEDPERNRYKLFLECALILTSVVPPELPIELSLAVNTSLLSLSKLAVFCTEPFRIPFAGKVEICCFDKTGTLTSDNLVVEGIAGVADHTDATVIPLSQAPLETIQVLATCHSLVQLDDGVVGDPLEKATLKAAEWNLTKGDAVVPKKGKSPGLKIVHRNHFASALKRMSVVAGYQVTERGFVETHYISSVKGAPETIKTMLKEVPEHYDDVYLTLSRRGARVLALGYRSLGKMSSQDIRELSRDDVESDLTFVGFVIISCPLKTDSKKAIAEIVNASHSVVMITGDNPLTACHVAKELKFTQKNDLLILSKTNNDWSWKSIDNSVDLPVQHFKTPKELTAKYDLCITGEGLTFLIEQYHKFLIDIIPNIKVFARFAPKQKEFVIVTLNSLGYVTLMCGDGTNDVGALKHADVGVAILPNAPERAKEKPREEKPEPELPRRLTGPRDPRAEARAEAAMRLRRAMKKLEEEDQPQFVRLGDASVAAPFTSRLSSIFCICHIIKQGRCTLVTTLQMFKILALNALILAYSQSVLYLDGIKFSDTQATLQSILLASCFLFISRSKPLKELSKQRPLPNIFNMYTIMTVLTQFAVHFLCLIYLVQEATLRSPDRDNTPKLDMDLKEDEERPFKPDLLNSTVYIISMALQISTFAINYRGEPFMEGLRDNKPLMYSIMCSGAAVLALAAGIFPDLTNLFEIVYFPPDYRLIVVQVLVADMLFAYLADRFCLWLFGEGRVGAPT
;
A
#
# COMPACT_ATOMS: atom_id res chain seq x y z
N MET A 1 12.84 25.03 -6.92
CA MET A 1 11.97 25.56 -8.00
C MET A 1 10.62 25.92 -7.40
N VAL A 2 10.28 27.20 -7.39
CA VAL A 2 9.03 27.74 -6.83
C VAL A 2 7.89 27.36 -7.77
N LEU A 3 7.00 26.48 -7.32
CA LEU A 3 5.77 26.10 -8.01
C LEU A 3 4.85 27.31 -8.13
N ASN A 4 4.74 27.90 -9.32
CA ASN A 4 3.59 28.72 -9.65
C ASN A 4 2.34 27.83 -9.55
N LYS A 5 1.46 28.13 -8.60
CA LYS A 5 0.14 27.50 -8.42
C LYS A 5 -0.72 27.77 -9.67
N GLN A 6 -0.57 26.96 -10.71
CA GLN A 6 -1.69 26.69 -11.59
C GLN A 6 -2.72 25.92 -10.76
N SER A 7 -3.92 26.48 -10.60
CA SER A 7 -5.05 25.79 -9.98
C SER A 7 -5.25 24.45 -10.69
N SER A 8 -5.27 23.34 -9.95
CA SER A 8 -5.55 22.02 -10.52
C SER A 8 -6.88 22.02 -11.26
N LEU A 9 -6.99 21.26 -12.35
CA LEU A 9 -8.22 21.12 -13.13
C LEU A 9 -9.31 20.41 -12.30
N ASP A 10 -8.91 19.39 -11.54
CA ASP A 10 -9.75 18.61 -10.64
C ASP A 10 -8.85 17.92 -9.59
N ASP A 11 -9.42 17.12 -8.69
CA ASP A 11 -8.70 16.33 -7.68
C ASP A 11 -7.68 15.36 -8.31
N LEU A 12 -7.93 14.90 -9.54
CA LEU A 12 -7.08 13.93 -10.26
C LEU A 12 -6.04 14.57 -11.18
N VAL A 13 -6.38 15.67 -11.84
CA VAL A 13 -5.58 16.24 -12.93
C VAL A 13 -5.09 17.63 -12.55
N GLN A 14 -3.77 17.82 -12.55
CA GLN A 14 -3.17 19.11 -12.28
C GLN A 14 -3.33 20.03 -13.49
N TYR A 15 -2.91 19.59 -14.67
CA TYR A 15 -3.07 20.35 -15.92
C TYR A 15 -3.04 19.43 -17.15
N THR A 16 -3.57 19.93 -18.27
CA THR A 16 -3.56 19.26 -19.58
C THR A 16 -2.88 20.13 -20.63
N GLN A 17 -2.10 19.52 -21.52
CA GLN A 17 -1.48 20.20 -22.66
C GLN A 17 -1.86 19.51 -23.97
N LEU A 18 -2.27 20.29 -24.96
CA LEU A 18 -2.71 19.79 -26.27
C LEU A 18 -1.52 19.69 -27.23
N PHE A 19 -1.51 18.61 -28.00
CA PHE A 19 -0.43 18.30 -28.93
C PHE A 19 -0.98 17.78 -30.27
N LYS A 20 -0.25 18.10 -31.33
CA LYS A 20 -0.42 17.49 -32.64
C LYS A 20 0.80 16.58 -32.92
N PRO A 21 0.61 15.31 -33.30
CA PRO A 21 1.73 14.46 -33.68
C PRO A 21 2.35 15.00 -34.97
N VAL A 22 3.68 15.10 -34.95
CA VAL A 22 4.43 15.50 -36.14
C VAL A 22 4.57 14.28 -37.06
N ALA A 23 4.52 14.51 -38.38
CA ALA A 23 4.71 13.45 -39.37
C ALA A 23 6.01 12.66 -39.08
N THR A 24 5.99 11.35 -39.28
CA THR A 24 7.06 10.44 -38.87
C THR A 24 8.46 10.89 -39.34
N VAL A 25 8.55 11.44 -40.56
CA VAL A 25 9.81 11.92 -41.14
C VAL A 25 10.36 13.17 -40.43
N LEU A 26 9.48 14.01 -39.90
CA LEU A 26 9.81 15.27 -39.23
C LEU A 26 9.97 15.11 -37.71
N GLN A 27 9.81 13.91 -37.17
CA GLN A 27 10.04 13.65 -35.75
C GLN A 27 11.52 13.87 -35.41
N GLY A 28 11.79 14.45 -34.24
CA GLY A 28 13.16 14.69 -33.75
C GLY A 28 13.98 13.42 -33.55
N THR A 29 13.34 12.24 -33.52
CA THR A 29 13.98 10.92 -33.49
C THR A 29 14.50 10.44 -34.85
N ILE A 30 14.00 11.01 -35.95
CA ILE A 30 14.27 10.54 -37.32
C ILE A 30 14.92 11.64 -38.16
N LEU A 31 14.40 12.87 -38.12
CA LEU A 31 14.84 13.98 -38.98
C LEU A 31 16.35 14.26 -38.87
N PRO A 32 16.97 14.39 -37.67
CA PRO A 32 18.41 14.60 -37.57
C PRO A 32 19.19 13.42 -38.16
N PHE A 33 18.73 12.19 -37.94
CA PHE A 33 19.41 10.98 -38.40
C PHE A 33 19.30 10.79 -39.92
N LEU A 34 18.22 11.24 -40.54
CA LEU A 34 18.05 11.25 -41.99
C LEU A 34 19.07 12.15 -42.69
N ILE A 35 19.61 13.15 -41.99
CA ILE A 35 20.71 14.01 -42.48
C ILE A 35 22.07 13.43 -42.08
N ILE A 36 22.21 12.96 -40.85
CA ILE A 36 23.47 12.44 -40.30
C ILE A 36 23.94 11.18 -41.04
N TYR A 37 23.05 10.21 -41.33
CA TYR A 37 23.46 8.98 -42.02
C TYR A 37 24.06 9.27 -43.41
N PRO A 38 23.40 10.02 -44.31
CA PRO A 38 23.99 10.36 -45.61
C PRO A 38 25.31 11.11 -45.52
N ILE A 39 25.47 12.02 -44.54
CA ILE A 39 26.74 12.74 -44.34
C ILE A 39 27.84 11.74 -43.94
N ILE A 40 27.55 10.83 -43.02
CA ILE A 40 28.51 9.80 -42.59
C ILE A 40 28.85 8.85 -43.74
N PHE A 41 27.86 8.39 -44.50
CA PHE A 41 28.09 7.55 -45.67
C PHE A 41 28.88 8.30 -46.76
N TYR A 42 28.62 9.58 -46.98
CA TYR A 42 29.38 10.41 -47.92
C TYR A 42 30.84 10.56 -47.47
N CYS A 43 31.07 10.90 -46.19
CA CYS A 43 32.42 10.96 -45.63
C CYS A 43 33.13 9.61 -45.74
N TRP A 44 32.44 8.51 -45.44
CA TRP A 44 33.00 7.16 -45.50
C TRP A 44 33.41 6.77 -46.93
N ILE A 45 32.54 7.02 -47.92
CA ILE A 45 32.78 6.59 -49.30
C ILE A 45 33.75 7.53 -50.03
N PHE A 46 33.58 8.85 -49.90
CA PHE A 46 34.26 9.83 -50.76
C PHE A 46 35.45 10.55 -50.09
N VAL A 47 35.48 10.68 -48.76
CA VAL A 47 36.55 11.42 -48.06
C VAL A 47 37.60 10.47 -47.50
N TYR A 48 37.18 9.36 -46.92
CA TYR A 48 38.07 8.40 -46.24
C TYR A 48 38.43 7.16 -47.06
N ASN A 49 37.94 7.07 -48.32
CA ASN A 49 38.02 5.91 -49.21
C ASN A 49 37.48 4.60 -48.59
N PHE A 50 36.46 4.01 -49.23
CA PHE A 50 35.78 2.82 -48.73
C PHE A 50 36.71 1.62 -48.45
N ASP A 51 37.74 1.43 -49.30
CA ASP A 51 38.66 0.30 -49.22
C ASP A 51 39.74 0.46 -48.14
N GLU A 52 40.10 1.69 -47.75
CA GLU A 52 41.17 1.95 -46.77
C GLU A 52 40.66 1.98 -45.32
N ASN A 53 39.41 2.42 -45.09
CA ASN A 53 38.86 2.62 -43.74
C ASN A 53 37.48 1.95 -43.55
N PHE A 54 37.30 0.73 -44.06
CA PHE A 54 36.05 -0.03 -43.97
C PHE A 54 35.56 -0.21 -42.52
N GLU A 55 36.46 -0.57 -41.61
CA GLU A 55 36.12 -0.82 -40.19
C GLU A 55 35.67 0.45 -39.46
N ALA A 56 36.40 1.57 -39.65
CA ALA A 56 36.10 2.83 -38.99
C ALA A 56 34.74 3.41 -39.43
N GLY A 57 34.40 3.26 -40.71
CA GLY A 57 33.09 3.65 -41.23
C GLY A 57 31.94 2.81 -40.61
N PHE A 58 32.11 1.50 -40.53
CA PHE A 58 31.12 0.60 -39.93
C PHE A 58 30.88 0.92 -38.44
N VAL A 59 31.96 1.14 -37.66
CA VAL A 59 31.87 1.54 -36.25
C VAL A 59 31.14 2.87 -36.10
N THR A 60 31.44 3.85 -36.94
CA THR A 60 30.80 5.18 -36.89
C THR A 60 29.29 5.08 -37.14
N VAL A 61 28.88 4.27 -38.12
CA VAL A 61 27.46 3.99 -38.40
C VAL A 61 26.80 3.26 -37.22
N ALA A 62 27.45 2.27 -36.62
CA ALA A 62 26.94 1.54 -35.48
C ALA A 62 26.76 2.42 -34.22
N VAL A 63 27.67 3.35 -33.97
CA VAL A 63 27.56 4.32 -32.86
C VAL A 63 26.36 5.23 -33.07
N VAL A 64 26.17 5.77 -34.28
CA VAL A 64 25.02 6.64 -34.59
C VAL A 64 23.71 5.88 -34.50
N ALA A 65 23.66 4.62 -34.96
CA ALA A 65 22.50 3.75 -34.78
C ALA A 65 22.18 3.50 -33.31
N SER A 66 23.21 3.28 -32.48
CA SER A 66 23.04 3.10 -31.03
C SER A 66 22.48 4.36 -30.35
N ILE A 67 22.98 5.55 -30.73
CA ILE A 67 22.46 6.84 -30.23
C ILE A 67 20.99 7.02 -30.65
N GLN A 68 20.64 6.67 -31.89
CA GLN A 68 19.25 6.75 -32.36
C GLN A 68 18.33 5.83 -31.54
N ILE A 69 18.74 4.59 -31.30
CA ILE A 69 17.99 3.62 -30.49
C ILE A 69 17.81 4.15 -29.06
N LEU A 70 18.85 4.73 -28.45
CA LEU A 70 18.78 5.30 -27.10
C LEU A 70 17.78 6.46 -27.03
N ILE A 71 17.77 7.36 -28.02
CA ILE A 71 16.81 8.45 -28.10
C ILE A 71 15.37 7.91 -28.22
N CYS A 72 15.16 6.86 -29.03
CA CYS A 72 13.87 6.18 -29.12
C CYS A 72 13.43 5.54 -27.78
N LEU A 73 14.35 4.93 -27.02
CA LEU A 73 14.07 4.40 -25.69
C LEU A 73 13.77 5.50 -24.66
N CYS A 74 14.48 6.63 -24.71
CA CYS A 74 14.19 7.80 -23.86
C CYS A 74 12.77 8.34 -24.10
N CYS A 75 12.27 8.32 -25.33
CA CYS A 75 10.88 8.63 -25.63
C CYS A 75 9.90 7.63 -24.97
N TYR A 76 10.28 6.36 -24.83
CA TYR A 76 9.45 5.37 -24.16
C TYR A 76 9.45 5.58 -22.63
N TRP A 77 10.58 5.91 -22.02
CA TRP A 77 10.70 6.12 -20.57
C TRP A 77 10.08 7.42 -20.07
N SER A 78 10.04 8.47 -20.91
CA SER A 78 9.53 9.78 -20.51
C SER A 78 8.56 10.35 -21.53
N VAL A 79 7.31 10.47 -21.09
CA VAL A 79 6.25 11.20 -21.80
C VAL A 79 6.65 12.65 -22.09
N HIS A 80 7.43 13.28 -21.22
CA HIS A 80 7.90 14.65 -21.45
C HIS A 80 8.85 14.74 -22.65
N ILE A 81 9.77 13.77 -22.77
CA ILE A 81 10.72 13.69 -23.88
C ILE A 81 9.99 13.32 -25.17
N GLN A 82 9.06 12.36 -25.11
CA GLN A 82 8.25 11.98 -26.26
C GLN A 82 7.44 13.16 -26.82
N CYS A 83 6.77 13.92 -25.97
CA CYS A 83 6.03 15.11 -26.41
C CYS A 83 6.96 16.18 -27.00
N PHE A 84 8.20 16.31 -26.51
CA PHE A 84 9.15 17.28 -27.02
C PHE A 84 9.70 16.90 -28.41
N LEU A 85 10.00 15.62 -28.64
CA LEU A 85 10.63 15.14 -29.89
C LEU A 85 9.63 14.77 -30.98
N SER A 86 8.43 14.28 -30.63
CA SER A 86 7.48 13.72 -31.59
C SER A 86 6.21 14.55 -31.77
N CYS A 87 6.01 15.61 -30.96
CA CYS A 87 4.77 16.39 -30.97
C CYS A 87 5.04 17.90 -31.04
N SER A 88 4.15 18.64 -31.69
CA SER A 88 4.12 20.10 -31.65
C SER A 88 3.01 20.57 -30.70
N PRO A 89 3.28 21.51 -29.78
CA PRO A 89 2.24 22.07 -28.91
C PRO A 89 1.19 22.81 -29.75
N GLU A 90 -0.08 22.57 -29.46
CA GLU A 90 -1.21 23.16 -30.20
C GLU A 90 -2.15 23.85 -29.21
N SER A 91 -2.74 24.99 -29.60
CA SER A 91 -3.67 25.73 -28.74
C SER A 91 -5.13 25.44 -29.06
N ASP A 92 -5.42 24.98 -30.28
CA ASP A 92 -6.78 24.68 -30.73
C ASP A 92 -7.15 23.21 -30.46
N PRO A 93 -8.19 22.93 -29.63
CA PRO A 93 -8.65 21.57 -29.34
C PRO A 93 -9.14 20.81 -30.57
N ILE A 94 -9.60 21.47 -31.63
CA ILE A 94 -10.12 20.79 -32.83
C ILE A 94 -8.97 20.20 -33.67
N ARG A 95 -7.84 20.92 -33.72
CA ARG A 95 -6.66 20.51 -34.49
C ARG A 95 -5.75 19.55 -33.71
N ALA A 96 -5.88 19.53 -32.39
CA ALA A 96 -5.19 18.59 -31.55
C ALA A 96 -5.72 17.16 -31.77
N GLU A 97 -4.81 16.19 -31.79
CA GLU A 97 -5.16 14.76 -31.85
C GLU A 97 -4.83 14.06 -30.53
N ILE A 98 -3.95 14.66 -29.74
CA ILE A 98 -3.36 14.06 -28.55
C ILE A 98 -3.38 15.08 -27.42
N VAL A 99 -3.63 14.60 -26.20
CA VAL A 99 -3.53 15.39 -24.97
C VAL A 99 -2.54 14.74 -24.02
N LYS A 100 -1.63 15.54 -23.47
CA LYS A 100 -0.78 15.17 -22.36
C LYS A 100 -1.50 15.52 -21.07
N VAL A 101 -1.76 14.52 -20.24
CA VAL A 101 -2.44 14.68 -18.95
C VAL A 101 -1.40 14.55 -17.84
N VAL A 102 -1.26 15.58 -17.01
CA VAL A 102 -0.39 15.55 -15.84
C VAL A 102 -1.27 15.43 -14.59
N PRO A 103 -1.24 14.28 -13.89
CA PRO A 103 -2.05 14.08 -12.70
C PRO A 103 -1.55 14.94 -11.53
N THR A 104 -2.41 15.11 -10.52
CA THR A 104 -2.01 15.67 -9.23
C THR A 104 -0.99 14.77 -8.52
N SER A 105 -0.23 15.34 -7.58
CA SER A 105 0.76 14.58 -6.82
C SER A 105 0.08 13.38 -6.15
N ASN A 106 0.66 12.18 -6.31
CA ASN A 106 0.18 10.89 -5.81
C ASN A 106 -0.97 10.20 -6.58
N ASN A 107 -1.51 10.78 -7.66
CA ASN A 107 -2.59 10.17 -8.47
C ASN A 107 -2.10 9.57 -9.81
N GLY A 108 -0.94 8.90 -9.78
CA GLY A 108 -0.36 8.20 -10.94
C GLY A 108 0.76 8.97 -11.66
N PHE A 109 1.00 8.63 -12.93
CA PHE A 109 2.07 9.18 -13.76
C PHE A 109 1.50 9.98 -14.95
N PRO A 110 2.26 10.94 -15.51
CA PRO A 110 1.87 11.62 -16.74
C PRO A 110 1.66 10.63 -17.88
N GLU A 111 0.56 10.78 -18.62
CA GLU A 111 0.20 9.90 -19.72
C GLU A 111 -0.21 10.71 -20.97
N ILE A 112 0.02 10.11 -22.13
CA ILE A 112 -0.42 10.62 -23.43
C ILE A 112 -1.72 9.91 -23.79
N VAL A 113 -2.80 10.66 -23.93
CA VAL A 113 -4.13 10.12 -24.26
C VAL A 113 -4.58 10.65 -25.62
N ARG A 114 -5.24 9.79 -26.41
CA ARG A 114 -5.85 10.20 -27.68
C ARG A 114 -7.10 11.04 -27.44
N LEU A 115 -7.24 12.09 -28.23
CA LEU A 115 -8.39 12.98 -28.22
C LEU A 115 -9.44 12.47 -29.21
N HIS A 116 -10.68 12.34 -28.77
CA HIS A 116 -11.80 11.89 -29.58
C HIS A 116 -12.68 13.08 -29.96
N HIS A 117 -13.10 13.08 -31.24
CA HIS A 117 -13.97 14.10 -31.82
C HIS A 117 -15.29 13.45 -32.22
N THR A 118 -16.40 13.86 -31.62
CA THR A 118 -17.75 13.38 -31.95
C THR A 118 -18.64 14.53 -32.41
N LYS A 119 -19.65 14.23 -33.24
CA LYS A 119 -20.70 15.22 -33.56
C LYS A 119 -21.39 15.67 -32.27
N SER A 120 -21.74 16.96 -32.20
CA SER A 120 -22.33 17.58 -31.01
C SER A 120 -23.45 16.74 -30.40
N THR A 121 -23.37 16.48 -29.09
CA THR A 121 -24.41 15.85 -28.30
C THR A 121 -25.52 16.82 -27.93
N LYS A 122 -25.32 18.14 -28.05
CA LYS A 122 -26.36 19.14 -27.74
C LYS A 122 -27.18 19.50 -28.98
N ARG A 123 -28.52 19.43 -28.86
CA ARG A 123 -29.45 19.88 -29.91
C ARG A 123 -29.16 21.36 -30.27
N GLY A 124 -28.67 21.59 -31.48
CA GLY A 124 -28.49 22.93 -32.06
C GLY A 124 -27.08 23.53 -31.98
N GLU A 125 -26.09 22.87 -31.36
CA GLU A 125 -24.70 23.35 -31.36
C GLU A 125 -23.90 22.78 -32.54
N ALA A 126 -23.29 23.66 -33.35
CA ALA A 126 -22.50 23.27 -34.51
C ALA A 126 -21.07 22.79 -34.18
N LYS A 127 -20.61 23.00 -32.94
CA LYS A 127 -19.23 22.65 -32.53
C LYS A 127 -19.14 21.17 -32.12
N PRO A 128 -18.08 20.45 -32.51
CA PRO A 128 -17.90 19.05 -32.13
C PRO A 128 -17.60 18.91 -30.64
N ASP A 129 -18.03 17.79 -30.06
CA ASP A 129 -17.65 17.42 -28.71
C ASP A 129 -16.27 16.79 -28.74
N VAL A 130 -15.34 17.44 -28.04
CA VAL A 130 -13.97 17.02 -27.88
C VAL A 130 -13.81 16.39 -26.51
N TRP A 131 -13.39 15.13 -26.45
CA TRP A 131 -13.26 14.42 -25.17
C TRP A 131 -12.11 13.41 -25.18
N PHE A 132 -11.65 13.05 -23.98
CA PHE A 132 -10.68 11.98 -23.78
C PHE A 132 -11.01 11.22 -22.50
N VAL A 133 -10.42 10.04 -22.32
CA VAL A 133 -10.57 9.23 -21.11
C VAL A 133 -9.22 9.05 -20.44
N PHE A 134 -9.07 9.56 -19.22
CA PHE A 134 -7.86 9.40 -18.41
C PHE A 134 -8.22 8.62 -17.14
N GLN A 135 -7.45 7.56 -16.85
CA GLN A 135 -7.70 6.66 -15.71
C GLN A 135 -9.18 6.23 -15.58
N LYS A 136 -9.83 5.88 -16.71
CA LYS A 136 -11.26 5.50 -16.78
C LYS A 136 -12.27 6.60 -16.42
N SER A 137 -11.87 7.86 -16.30
CA SER A 137 -12.79 9.00 -16.26
C SER A 137 -12.77 9.78 -17.57
N LYS A 138 -13.97 10.11 -18.04
CA LYS A 138 -14.19 10.89 -19.25
C LYS A 138 -14.12 12.39 -18.95
N TYR A 139 -13.32 13.10 -19.73
CA TYR A 139 -13.19 14.56 -19.70
C TYR A 139 -13.70 15.12 -21.02
N VAL A 140 -14.56 16.13 -20.94
CA VAL A 140 -15.15 16.83 -22.09
C VAL A 140 -14.67 18.27 -22.08
N TYR A 141 -14.39 18.82 -23.26
CA TYR A 141 -13.95 20.20 -23.39
C TYR A 141 -15.15 21.15 -23.26
N ASP A 142 -15.10 22.02 -22.25
CA ASP A 142 -16.08 23.10 -22.08
C ASP A 142 -15.65 24.32 -22.90
N TRP A 143 -16.44 24.63 -23.94
CA TRP A 143 -16.19 25.75 -24.86
C TRP A 143 -16.31 27.12 -24.20
N ASP A 144 -17.13 27.26 -23.15
CA ASP A 144 -17.35 28.53 -22.47
C ASP A 144 -16.20 28.83 -21.50
N LYS A 145 -15.76 27.81 -20.75
CA LYS A 145 -14.65 27.94 -19.78
C LYS A 145 -13.27 27.74 -20.39
N LYS A 146 -13.18 27.29 -21.64
CA LYS A 146 -11.93 26.93 -22.36
C LYS A 146 -11.04 25.97 -21.56
N LYS A 147 -11.65 24.98 -20.90
CA LYS A 147 -10.96 23.99 -20.06
C LYS A 147 -11.63 22.63 -20.21
N PHE A 148 -10.86 21.57 -20.04
CA PHE A 148 -11.41 20.24 -19.88
C PHE A 148 -12.07 20.10 -18.50
N GLN A 149 -13.29 19.58 -18.47
CA GLN A 149 -14.00 19.27 -17.23
C GLN A 149 -14.41 17.80 -17.24
N SER A 150 -14.41 17.18 -16.07
CA SER A 150 -15.00 15.86 -15.90
C SER A 150 -16.51 15.92 -16.18
N VAL A 151 -17.09 14.83 -16.68
CA VAL A 151 -18.56 14.74 -16.87
C VAL A 151 -19.27 15.04 -15.53
N VAL A 152 -20.19 16.00 -15.56
CA VAL A 152 -20.97 16.41 -14.39
C VAL A 152 -22.19 15.50 -14.27
N PHE A 153 -22.21 14.69 -13.22
CA PHE A 153 -23.33 13.79 -12.92
C PHE A 153 -24.48 14.56 -12.24
N PRO A 154 -25.75 14.12 -12.38
CA PRO A 154 -26.93 14.75 -11.78
C PRO A 154 -27.01 14.48 -10.27
N VAL A 155 -26.05 15.01 -9.51
CA VAL A 155 -25.83 14.72 -8.08
C VAL A 155 -26.29 15.86 -7.17
N ASN A 156 -26.23 17.10 -7.65
CA ASN A 156 -26.49 18.31 -6.86
C ASN A 156 -27.82 18.99 -7.24
N LYS A 157 -28.84 18.21 -7.64
CA LYS A 157 -30.17 18.77 -7.94
C LYS A 157 -30.97 18.97 -6.66
N GLN A 158 -32.01 19.80 -6.74
CA GLN A 158 -32.98 19.96 -5.66
C GLN A 158 -33.85 18.70 -5.54
N TYR A 159 -34.35 18.40 -4.34
CA TYR A 159 -35.20 17.23 -4.09
C TYR A 159 -36.46 17.19 -4.97
N GLU A 160 -37.05 18.35 -5.25
CA GLU A 160 -38.20 18.49 -6.16
C GLU A 160 -37.91 17.92 -7.56
N GLU A 161 -36.74 18.22 -8.14
CA GLU A 161 -36.35 17.74 -9.47
C GLU A 161 -36.19 16.21 -9.53
N TYR A 162 -35.79 15.58 -8.41
CA TYR A 162 -35.68 14.12 -8.33
C TYR A 162 -37.06 13.46 -8.21
N LEU A 163 -37.96 14.03 -7.42
CA LEU A 163 -39.32 13.51 -7.19
C LEU A 163 -40.21 13.64 -8.45
N ASP A 164 -40.05 14.73 -9.20
CA ASP A 164 -40.80 14.98 -10.44
C ASP A 164 -40.25 14.24 -11.65
N SER A 165 -39.06 13.65 -11.53
CA SER A 165 -38.46 12.89 -12.61
C SER A 165 -39.32 11.68 -13.00
N LYS A 166 -39.52 11.48 -14.30
CA LYS A 166 -40.26 10.34 -14.88
C LYS A 166 -39.39 9.41 -15.71
N GLY A 167 -38.07 9.49 -15.52
CA GLY A 167 -37.08 8.76 -16.31
C GLY A 167 -37.04 9.20 -17.78
N TYR A 168 -36.38 8.42 -18.62
CA TYR A 168 -36.27 8.69 -20.06
C TYR A 168 -37.57 8.36 -20.81
N SER A 169 -38.06 9.31 -21.60
CA SER A 169 -39.31 9.19 -22.36
C SER A 169 -39.12 8.75 -23.81
N ASP A 170 -37.99 9.14 -24.43
CA ASP A 170 -37.69 8.94 -25.85
C ASP A 170 -36.38 8.18 -26.05
N ASP A 171 -36.30 7.30 -27.04
CA ASP A 171 -35.09 6.52 -27.32
C ASP A 171 -33.90 7.41 -27.75
N GLU A 172 -34.14 8.55 -28.41
CA GLU A 172 -33.09 9.55 -28.73
C GLU A 172 -32.39 10.09 -27.47
N SER A 173 -33.16 10.31 -26.40
CA SER A 173 -32.62 10.82 -25.13
C SER A 173 -31.76 9.79 -24.41
N ILE A 174 -32.06 8.50 -24.61
CA ILE A 174 -31.28 7.37 -24.09
C ILE A 174 -29.94 7.29 -24.83
N GLU A 175 -29.93 7.35 -26.16
CA GLU A 175 -28.69 7.33 -26.94
C GLU A 175 -27.77 8.53 -26.63
N LEU A 176 -28.36 9.70 -26.40
CA LEU A 176 -27.62 10.91 -26.02
C LEU A 176 -27.00 10.77 -24.63
N ALA A 177 -27.77 10.26 -23.66
CA ALA A 177 -27.28 9.96 -22.32
C ALA A 177 -26.21 8.86 -22.31
N GLU A 178 -26.35 7.82 -23.14
CA GLU A 178 -25.35 6.77 -23.29
C GLU A 178 -24.04 7.32 -23.85
N LYS A 179 -24.11 8.24 -24.83
CA LYS A 179 -22.93 8.94 -25.34
C LYS A 179 -22.28 9.85 -24.30
N GLU A 180 -23.07 10.53 -23.48
CA GLU A 180 -22.58 11.45 -22.45
C GLU A 180 -21.91 10.72 -21.28
N PHE A 181 -22.65 9.83 -20.60
CA PHE A 181 -22.25 9.16 -19.36
C PHE A 181 -21.54 7.82 -19.57
N GLY A 182 -21.76 7.15 -20.69
CA GLY A 182 -21.31 5.78 -20.93
C GLY A 182 -22.14 4.73 -20.18
N LYS A 183 -21.86 3.46 -20.46
CA LYS A 183 -22.53 2.30 -19.82
C LYS A 183 -22.06 2.08 -18.38
N ASN A 184 -22.87 1.38 -17.59
CA ASN A 184 -22.55 0.98 -16.22
C ASN A 184 -21.64 -0.26 -16.18
N GLU A 185 -20.45 -0.16 -16.78
CA GLU A 185 -19.50 -1.25 -16.86
C GLU A 185 -18.26 -0.97 -16.00
N MET A 186 -17.95 -1.87 -15.07
CA MET A 186 -16.75 -1.85 -14.23
C MET A 186 -15.75 -2.91 -14.69
N ILE A 187 -15.43 -2.92 -15.98
CA ILE A 187 -14.51 -3.91 -16.56
C ILE A 187 -13.07 -3.52 -16.25
N MET A 188 -12.42 -4.32 -15.42
CA MET A 188 -10.97 -4.26 -15.22
C MET A 188 -10.28 -4.95 -16.41
N VAL A 189 -9.56 -4.17 -17.20
CA VAL A 189 -8.70 -4.69 -18.27
C VAL A 189 -7.41 -5.15 -17.63
N VAL A 190 -7.19 -6.46 -17.61
CA VAL A 190 -5.89 -7.03 -17.22
C VAL A 190 -4.97 -6.86 -18.42
N PRO A 191 -3.79 -6.24 -18.26
CA PRO A 191 -2.87 -6.08 -19.38
C PRO A 191 -2.42 -7.46 -19.87
N GLU A 192 -2.15 -7.56 -21.17
CA GLU A 192 -1.72 -8.83 -21.75
C GLU A 192 -0.32 -9.19 -21.24
N PHE A 193 0.01 -10.48 -21.22
CA PHE A 193 1.33 -10.95 -20.82
C PHE A 193 2.46 -10.17 -21.51
N MET A 194 2.30 -9.91 -22.82
CA MET A 194 3.29 -9.19 -23.62
C MET A 194 3.44 -7.72 -23.21
N GLU A 195 2.36 -7.07 -22.77
CA GLU A 195 2.42 -5.68 -22.31
C GLU A 195 3.20 -5.55 -21.01
N LEU A 196 2.91 -6.41 -20.02
CA LEU A 196 3.68 -6.44 -18.78
C LEU A 196 5.14 -6.85 -19.03
N PHE A 197 5.35 -7.83 -19.92
CA PHE A 197 6.69 -8.28 -20.26
C PHE A 197 7.49 -7.15 -20.92
N LYS A 198 6.88 -6.35 -21.81
CA LYS A 198 7.53 -5.18 -22.40
C LYS A 198 7.87 -4.12 -21.35
N GLU A 199 6.99 -3.86 -20.40
CA GLU A 199 7.26 -2.94 -19.28
C GLU A 199 8.48 -3.40 -18.46
N ARG A 200 8.61 -4.71 -18.21
CA ARG A 200 9.77 -5.29 -17.51
C ARG A 200 11.03 -5.31 -18.37
N ALA A 201 10.93 -5.71 -19.64
CA ALA A 201 12.06 -5.80 -20.55
C ALA A 201 12.66 -4.43 -20.91
N THR A 202 11.89 -3.35 -20.76
CA THR A 202 12.37 -1.98 -20.95
C THR A 202 12.88 -1.36 -19.65
N ALA A 203 12.86 -2.09 -18.53
CA ALA A 203 13.47 -1.63 -17.30
C ALA A 203 14.99 -1.42 -17.51
N PRO A 204 15.58 -0.31 -17.03
CA PRO A 204 16.98 0.00 -17.27
C PRO A 204 17.95 -1.11 -16.88
N PHE A 205 17.65 -1.83 -15.79
CA PHE A 205 18.48 -2.94 -15.32
C PHE A 205 18.46 -4.12 -16.29
N PHE A 206 17.29 -4.54 -16.77
CA PHE A 206 17.19 -5.64 -17.73
C PHE A 206 17.84 -5.27 -19.08
N VAL A 207 17.64 -4.04 -19.55
CA VAL A 207 18.31 -3.53 -20.76
C VAL A 207 19.83 -3.57 -20.59
N PHE A 208 20.34 -3.18 -19.43
CA PHE A 208 21.77 -3.25 -19.11
C PHE A 208 22.28 -4.71 -19.07
N GLN A 209 21.53 -5.65 -18.50
CA GLN A 209 21.90 -7.08 -18.50
C GLN A 209 21.96 -7.66 -19.91
N VAL A 210 20.95 -7.38 -20.74
CA VAL A 210 20.93 -7.84 -22.14
C VAL A 210 22.09 -7.23 -22.92
N PHE A 211 22.43 -5.96 -22.67
CA PHE A 211 23.62 -5.33 -23.24
C PHE A 211 24.92 -6.03 -22.82
N CYS A 212 25.06 -6.39 -21.54
CA CYS A 212 26.22 -7.16 -21.05
C CYS A 212 26.34 -8.52 -21.74
N VAL A 213 25.23 -9.25 -21.85
CA VAL A 213 25.21 -10.55 -22.56
C VAL A 213 25.53 -10.38 -24.05
N GLY A 214 25.10 -9.26 -24.66
CA GLY A 214 25.49 -8.90 -26.01
C GLY A 214 27.00 -8.70 -26.16
N LEU A 215 27.65 -8.04 -25.21
CA LEU A 215 29.12 -7.91 -25.16
C LEU A 215 29.80 -9.26 -24.96
N TRP A 216 29.24 -10.16 -24.15
CA TRP A 216 29.78 -11.51 -23.96
C TRP A 216 29.63 -12.37 -25.21
N CYS A 217 28.65 -12.10 -26.06
CA CYS A 217 28.47 -12.78 -27.34
C CYS A 217 29.54 -12.39 -28.38
N LEU A 218 30.22 -11.25 -28.19
CA LEU A 218 31.35 -10.85 -29.05
C LEU A 218 32.63 -11.64 -28.73
N ASP A 219 32.66 -12.35 -27.60
CA ASP A 219 33.65 -13.39 -27.34
C ASP A 219 33.25 -14.69 -28.06
N LYS A 220 34.22 -15.56 -28.34
CA LYS A 220 34.00 -16.82 -29.11
C LYS A 220 33.01 -17.79 -28.43
N TYR A 221 32.70 -17.57 -27.16
CA TYR A 221 31.80 -18.35 -26.30
C TYR A 221 30.32 -17.98 -26.42
N TRP A 222 29.81 -17.87 -27.65
CA TRP A 222 28.41 -17.47 -27.93
C TRP A 222 27.35 -18.36 -27.25
N TYR A 223 27.65 -19.65 -27.01
CA TYR A 223 26.75 -20.59 -26.33
C TYR A 223 26.39 -20.15 -24.90
N TYR A 224 27.38 -19.74 -24.09
CA TYR A 224 27.16 -19.34 -22.70
C TYR A 224 26.33 -18.06 -22.61
N SER A 225 26.60 -17.11 -23.51
CA SER A 225 25.84 -15.86 -23.63
C SER A 225 24.38 -16.12 -24.01
N ILE A 226 24.13 -17.01 -24.98
CA ILE A 226 22.75 -17.39 -25.34
C ILE A 226 22.05 -18.12 -24.19
N PHE A 227 22.72 -19.06 -23.52
CA PHE A 227 22.14 -19.77 -22.37
C PHE A 227 21.76 -18.80 -21.24
N THR A 228 22.63 -17.83 -20.94
CA THR A 228 22.38 -16.77 -19.95
C THR A 228 21.21 -15.89 -20.35
N LEU A 229 21.12 -15.49 -21.62
CA LEU A 229 20.00 -14.71 -22.14
C LEU A 229 18.67 -15.45 -21.98
N VAL A 230 18.64 -16.75 -22.32
CA VAL A 230 17.45 -17.59 -22.17
C VAL A 230 17.05 -17.70 -20.70
N MET A 231 18.00 -17.90 -19.79
CA MET A 231 17.73 -17.96 -18.36
C MET A 231 17.14 -16.65 -17.82
N LEU A 232 17.71 -15.51 -18.20
CA LEU A 232 17.21 -14.17 -17.84
C LEU A 232 15.78 -13.93 -18.34
N VAL A 233 15.51 -14.24 -19.61
CA VAL A 233 14.17 -14.08 -20.21
C VAL A 233 13.15 -15.01 -19.56
N MET A 234 13.52 -16.28 -19.30
CA MET A 234 12.64 -17.23 -18.62
C MET A 234 12.30 -16.75 -17.21
N PHE A 235 13.26 -16.19 -16.49
CA PHE A 235 13.02 -15.65 -15.16
C PHE A 235 12.05 -14.45 -15.18
N GLU A 236 12.25 -13.46 -16.06
CA GLU A 236 11.32 -12.35 -16.21
C GLU A 236 9.91 -12.82 -16.61
N CYS A 237 9.82 -13.85 -17.47
CA CYS A 237 8.54 -14.49 -17.78
C CYS A 237 7.83 -15.04 -16.53
N THR A 238 8.56 -15.69 -15.61
CA THR A 238 7.97 -16.22 -14.37
C THR A 238 7.46 -15.10 -13.45
N LEU A 239 8.20 -13.99 -13.34
CA LEU A 239 7.77 -12.82 -12.56
C LEU A 239 6.50 -12.19 -13.14
N VAL A 240 6.45 -12.00 -14.46
CA VAL A 240 5.26 -11.49 -15.15
C VAL A 240 4.07 -12.42 -14.96
N GLN A 241 4.27 -13.73 -15.05
CA GLN A 241 3.21 -14.71 -14.84
C GLN A 241 2.68 -14.70 -13.39
N GLN A 242 3.56 -14.47 -12.41
CA GLN A 242 3.16 -14.29 -11.01
C GLN A 242 2.35 -12.99 -10.84
N GLN A 243 2.81 -11.89 -11.45
CA GLN A 243 2.09 -10.60 -11.42
C GLN A 243 0.71 -10.69 -12.10
N LEU A 244 0.60 -11.41 -13.21
CA LEU A 244 -0.65 -11.60 -13.95
C LEU A 244 -1.67 -12.43 -13.16
N ARG A 245 -1.22 -13.46 -12.42
CA ARG A 245 -2.07 -14.22 -11.50
C ARG A 245 -2.67 -13.33 -10.41
N ASN A 246 -1.84 -12.50 -9.77
CA ASN A 246 -2.30 -11.56 -8.74
C ASN A 246 -3.32 -10.55 -9.30
N MET A 247 -3.12 -10.03 -10.52
CA MET A 247 -4.05 -9.09 -11.17
C MET A 247 -5.36 -9.77 -11.61
N ALA A 248 -5.31 -11.05 -12.01
CA ALA A 248 -6.50 -11.82 -12.37
C ALA A 248 -7.41 -12.11 -11.15
N GLU A 249 -6.84 -12.16 -9.94
CA GLU A 249 -7.62 -12.28 -8.71
C GLU A 249 -8.40 -11.01 -8.38
N ILE A 250 -7.80 -9.83 -8.56
CA ILE A 250 -8.47 -8.53 -8.36
C ILE A 250 -9.70 -8.42 -9.30
N ARG A 251 -9.62 -8.94 -10.53
CA ARG A 251 -10.75 -8.94 -11.49
C ARG A 251 -12.01 -9.62 -10.96
N LYS A 252 -11.89 -10.61 -10.08
CA LYS A 252 -13.05 -11.33 -9.50
C LYS A 252 -13.87 -10.47 -8.52
N MET A 253 -13.37 -9.28 -8.15
CA MET A 253 -14.07 -8.34 -7.26
C MET A 253 -15.14 -7.49 -7.97
N GLY A 254 -15.21 -7.51 -9.31
CA GLY A 254 -16.23 -6.78 -10.07
C GLY A 254 -17.62 -7.43 -10.00
N ASN A 255 -18.67 -6.60 -9.92
CA ASN A 255 -20.07 -7.07 -9.87
C ASN A 255 -20.48 -7.68 -11.22
N LYS A 256 -21.18 -8.82 -11.18
CA LYS A 256 -21.73 -9.46 -12.39
C LYS A 256 -23.05 -8.79 -12.79
N PRO A 257 -23.30 -8.56 -14.09
CA PRO A 257 -24.56 -8.00 -14.55
C PRO A 257 -25.76 -8.92 -14.26
N TYR A 258 -26.89 -8.33 -13.84
CA TYR A 258 -28.15 -9.05 -13.61
C TYR A 258 -29.36 -8.21 -14.07
N ASN A 259 -30.52 -8.87 -14.22
CA ASN A 259 -31.75 -8.21 -14.68
C ASN A 259 -32.38 -7.34 -13.59
N ILE A 260 -32.72 -6.09 -13.93
CA ILE A 260 -33.39 -5.12 -13.07
C ILE A 260 -34.56 -4.44 -13.79
N ASN A 261 -35.61 -4.10 -13.05
CA ASN A 261 -36.77 -3.38 -13.56
C ASN A 261 -36.48 -1.88 -13.63
N VAL A 262 -36.64 -1.29 -14.81
CA VAL A 262 -36.36 0.13 -15.09
C VAL A 262 -37.56 0.76 -15.78
N TYR A 263 -37.88 2.00 -15.42
CA TYR A 263 -38.99 2.76 -15.98
C TYR A 263 -38.49 3.64 -17.14
N ARG A 264 -38.74 3.19 -18.38
CA ARG A 264 -38.40 3.89 -19.63
C ARG A 264 -39.61 3.92 -20.57
N ASN A 265 -39.76 4.98 -21.35
CA ASN A 265 -40.87 5.18 -22.30
C ASN A 265 -42.24 4.98 -21.61
N ARG A 266 -42.36 5.49 -20.38
CA ARG A 266 -43.53 5.41 -19.49
C ARG A 266 -43.99 3.99 -19.12
N ARG A 267 -43.13 2.97 -19.26
CA ARG A 267 -43.43 1.57 -18.90
C ARG A 267 -42.27 0.95 -18.13
N TRP A 268 -42.58 0.01 -17.24
CA TRP A 268 -41.57 -0.84 -16.61
C TRP A 268 -41.05 -1.88 -17.61
N ARG A 269 -39.74 -1.94 -17.80
CA ARG A 269 -39.03 -2.92 -18.65
C ARG A 269 -37.91 -3.56 -17.85
N GLN A 270 -37.66 -4.85 -18.08
CA GLN A 270 -36.46 -5.50 -17.55
C GLN A 270 -35.29 -5.24 -18.49
N ILE A 271 -34.21 -4.69 -17.94
CA ILE A 271 -32.93 -4.52 -18.65
C ILE A 271 -31.79 -5.07 -17.78
N MET A 272 -30.61 -5.24 -18.38
CA MET A 272 -29.42 -5.64 -17.66
C MET A 272 -28.81 -4.44 -16.91
N SER A 273 -28.22 -4.70 -15.75
CA SER A 273 -27.67 -3.67 -14.86
C SER A 273 -26.49 -2.87 -15.44
N ASP A 274 -25.82 -3.38 -16.49
CA ASP A 274 -24.76 -2.72 -17.25
C ASP A 274 -25.28 -1.60 -18.17
N GLN A 275 -26.56 -1.64 -18.53
CA GLN A 275 -27.22 -0.64 -19.39
C GLN A 275 -27.86 0.52 -18.61
N LEU A 276 -27.61 0.61 -17.30
CA LEU A 276 -28.14 1.68 -16.46
C LEU A 276 -27.42 3.01 -16.72
N LEU A 277 -28.21 4.06 -16.88
CA LEU A 277 -27.72 5.42 -17.13
C LEU A 277 -28.18 6.36 -16.00
N PRO A 278 -27.38 7.38 -15.64
CA PRO A 278 -27.82 8.42 -14.70
C PRO A 278 -29.11 9.07 -15.20
N GLY A 279 -30.16 9.13 -14.39
CA GLY A 279 -31.49 9.58 -14.84
C GLY A 279 -32.55 8.48 -14.94
N ASP A 280 -32.14 7.21 -14.98
CA ASP A 280 -33.07 6.09 -14.95
C ASP A 280 -33.76 5.96 -13.58
N ILE A 281 -35.02 5.50 -13.61
CA ILE A 281 -35.78 5.12 -12.42
C ILE A 281 -35.81 3.59 -12.35
N VAL A 282 -35.33 3.03 -11.25
CA VAL A 282 -35.15 1.59 -11.06
C VAL A 282 -35.94 1.08 -9.87
N SER A 283 -36.35 -0.20 -9.93
CA SER A 283 -36.90 -0.91 -8.77
C SER A 283 -35.83 -1.81 -8.14
N LEU A 284 -35.63 -1.66 -6.84
CA LEU A 284 -34.68 -2.40 -6.03
C LEU A 284 -35.40 -3.31 -5.05
N THR A 285 -35.04 -4.59 -5.08
CA THR A 285 -35.57 -5.61 -4.17
C THR A 285 -34.47 -6.17 -3.28
N ARG A 286 -34.81 -7.12 -2.41
CA ARG A 286 -33.82 -7.82 -1.57
C ARG A 286 -32.78 -8.50 -2.45
N SER A 287 -31.50 -8.35 -2.10
CA SER A 287 -30.38 -8.98 -2.82
C SER A 287 -30.36 -10.50 -2.61
N VAL A 288 -31.02 -11.25 -3.51
CA VAL A 288 -30.96 -12.71 -3.59
C VAL A 288 -29.71 -13.11 -4.41
N ASN A 289 -28.98 -14.15 -3.99
CA ASN A 289 -27.75 -14.65 -4.65
C ASN A 289 -26.62 -13.61 -4.81
N ASP A 290 -26.46 -12.70 -3.85
CA ASP A 290 -25.44 -11.62 -3.89
C ASP A 290 -25.57 -10.67 -5.10
N ASN A 291 -26.79 -10.45 -5.59
CA ASN A 291 -27.09 -9.33 -6.49
C ASN A 291 -26.96 -8.00 -5.74
N LEU A 292 -25.77 -7.42 -5.79
CA LEU A 292 -25.44 -6.14 -5.17
C LEU A 292 -26.10 -4.98 -5.90
N VAL A 293 -26.29 -3.85 -5.21
CA VAL A 293 -26.75 -2.61 -5.82
C VAL A 293 -25.80 -2.23 -6.98
N PRO A 294 -26.29 -1.97 -8.20
CA PRO A 294 -25.44 -1.95 -9.39
C PRO A 294 -24.70 -0.63 -9.60
N CYS A 295 -25.22 0.47 -9.05
CA CYS A 295 -24.71 1.82 -9.23
C CYS A 295 -25.17 2.72 -8.07
N ASP A 296 -24.69 3.97 -7.99
CA ASP A 296 -25.14 4.88 -6.93
C ASP A 296 -26.55 5.40 -7.28
N ILE A 297 -27.51 5.19 -6.38
CA ILE A 297 -28.94 5.41 -6.58
C ILE A 297 -29.51 6.21 -5.41
N VAL A 298 -30.31 7.22 -5.70
CA VAL A 298 -31.07 7.98 -4.71
C VAL A 298 -32.43 7.32 -4.49
N LEU A 299 -32.80 7.08 -3.25
CA LEU A 299 -34.04 6.44 -2.86
C LEU A 299 -35.20 7.45 -2.92
N LEU A 300 -36.09 7.26 -3.89
CA LEU A 300 -37.28 8.11 -4.05
C LEU A 300 -38.42 7.63 -3.15
N ARG A 301 -38.69 6.32 -3.14
CA ARG A 301 -39.82 5.71 -2.41
C ARG A 301 -39.49 4.34 -1.84
N GLY A 302 -40.10 4.05 -0.70
CA GLY A 302 -39.85 2.83 0.08
C GLY A 302 -38.57 2.95 0.89
N SER A 303 -38.54 2.34 2.08
CA SER A 303 -37.35 2.31 2.93
C SER A 303 -36.63 0.99 2.76
N CYS A 304 -35.31 0.98 2.91
CA CYS A 304 -34.51 -0.24 2.83
C CYS A 304 -33.38 -0.25 3.85
N ILE A 305 -32.89 -1.45 4.14
CA ILE A 305 -31.77 -1.71 5.03
C ILE A 305 -30.65 -2.28 4.19
N VAL A 306 -29.52 -1.58 4.17
CA VAL A 306 -28.37 -1.92 3.36
C VAL A 306 -27.19 -2.29 4.22
N ASP A 307 -26.50 -3.35 3.82
CA ASP A 307 -25.17 -3.68 4.32
C ASP A 307 -24.14 -2.98 3.42
N GLU A 308 -23.51 -1.94 3.96
CA GLU A 308 -22.47 -1.15 3.30
C GLU A 308 -21.05 -1.67 3.60
N SER A 309 -20.89 -2.88 4.14
CA SER A 309 -19.58 -3.40 4.57
C SER A 309 -18.53 -3.52 3.46
N MET A 310 -18.94 -3.76 2.21
CA MET A 310 -17.99 -3.83 1.08
C MET A 310 -17.37 -2.48 0.73
N LEU A 311 -18.12 -1.40 0.93
CA LEU A 311 -17.60 -0.04 0.79
C LEU A 311 -16.99 0.33 2.12
N THR A 312 -17.84 0.60 3.10
CA THR A 312 -17.40 1.23 4.33
C THR A 312 -16.50 0.38 5.24
N GLY A 313 -16.39 -0.93 5.00
CA GLY A 313 -15.76 -1.86 5.92
C GLY A 313 -16.57 -2.11 7.19
N GLU A 314 -17.54 -1.25 7.52
CA GLU A 314 -18.38 -1.38 8.70
C GLU A 314 -19.42 -2.48 8.49
N SER A 315 -19.45 -3.45 9.42
CA SER A 315 -20.37 -4.59 9.35
C SER A 315 -21.80 -4.27 9.83
N VAL A 316 -22.08 -3.02 10.18
CA VAL A 316 -23.37 -2.59 10.71
C VAL A 316 -24.24 -2.13 9.54
N PRO A 317 -25.34 -2.82 9.20
CA PRO A 317 -26.25 -2.37 8.17
C PRO A 317 -26.92 -1.06 8.56
N GLN A 318 -27.07 -0.20 7.57
CA GLN A 318 -27.62 1.15 7.66
C GLN A 318 -29.06 1.15 7.15
N MET A 319 -29.93 1.90 7.83
CA MET A 319 -31.29 2.15 7.38
C MET A 319 -31.32 3.37 6.45
N LYS A 320 -32.01 3.25 5.31
CA LYS A 320 -32.12 4.27 4.28
C LYS A 320 -33.56 4.71 4.11
N GLU A 321 -33.75 6.02 4.03
CA GLU A 321 -35.06 6.66 3.98
C GLU A 321 -35.33 7.28 2.61
N PRO A 322 -36.59 7.26 2.13
CA PRO A 322 -36.95 7.89 0.87
C PRO A 322 -36.98 9.42 0.97
N LEU A 323 -36.67 10.09 -0.13
CA LEU A 323 -36.78 11.56 -0.25
C LEU A 323 -38.20 12.08 -0.02
N GLU A 324 -39.24 11.29 -0.30
CA GLU A 324 -40.66 11.67 -0.15
C GLU A 324 -41.04 12.08 1.29
N ASN A 325 -40.27 11.65 2.30
CA ASN A 325 -40.53 12.00 3.70
C ASN A 325 -40.01 13.40 4.09
N ASN A 326 -39.13 14.01 3.29
CA ASN A 326 -38.57 15.32 3.60
C ASN A 326 -39.46 16.46 3.10
N LYS A 327 -39.70 17.44 3.97
CA LYS A 327 -40.56 18.61 3.68
C LYS A 327 -39.84 19.73 2.94
N ASP A 328 -38.53 19.87 3.15
CA ASP A 328 -37.72 20.89 2.48
C ASP A 328 -37.32 20.41 1.08
N THR A 329 -38.24 20.56 0.13
CA THR A 329 -38.03 20.16 -1.28
C THR A 329 -37.02 21.02 -2.04
N LYS A 330 -36.66 22.19 -1.48
CA LYS A 330 -35.68 23.14 -2.06
C LYS A 330 -34.23 22.84 -1.71
N LEU A 331 -33.97 21.87 -0.82
CA LEU A 331 -32.61 21.49 -0.44
C LEU A 331 -31.92 20.75 -1.59
N CYS A 332 -30.66 21.09 -1.85
CA CYS A 332 -29.83 20.35 -2.80
C CYS A 332 -29.35 19.05 -2.15
N LEU A 333 -29.34 17.96 -2.93
CA LEU A 333 -28.76 16.70 -2.46
C LEU A 333 -27.25 16.83 -2.29
N GLU A 334 -26.77 16.63 -1.07
CA GLU A 334 -25.35 16.44 -0.77
C GLU A 334 -25.10 14.96 -0.39
N PRO A 335 -24.55 14.13 -1.30
CA PRO A 335 -24.45 12.67 -1.09
C PRO A 335 -23.52 12.25 0.05
N GLU A 336 -22.57 13.12 0.42
CA GLU A 336 -21.56 12.86 1.46
C GLU A 336 -21.96 13.44 2.83
N GLY A 337 -22.98 14.32 2.87
CA GLY A 337 -23.53 14.92 4.07
C GLY A 337 -24.87 14.29 4.47
N ASP A 338 -25.86 15.13 4.78
CA ASP A 338 -27.21 14.69 5.22
C ASP A 338 -27.92 13.85 4.14
N GLY A 339 -27.60 14.06 2.86
CA GLY A 339 -28.14 13.28 1.75
C GLY A 339 -27.70 11.81 1.73
N LYS A 340 -26.68 11.42 2.51
CA LYS A 340 -26.19 10.02 2.59
C LYS A 340 -27.28 9.04 3.05
N LEU A 341 -28.25 9.51 3.85
CA LEU A 341 -29.40 8.71 4.32
C LEU A 341 -30.32 8.30 3.18
N HIS A 342 -30.34 9.07 2.09
CA HIS A 342 -31.20 8.87 0.93
C HIS A 342 -30.46 8.18 -0.22
N VAL A 343 -29.16 7.92 -0.12
CA VAL A 343 -28.34 7.34 -1.20
C VAL A 343 -27.99 5.89 -0.88
N LEU A 344 -28.21 5.02 -1.87
CA LEU A 344 -27.75 3.64 -1.96
C LEU A 344 -26.52 3.61 -2.85
N PHE A 345 -25.40 3.13 -2.32
CA PHE A 345 -24.15 3.09 -3.07
C PHE A 345 -24.00 1.77 -3.84
N GLY A 346 -23.35 1.82 -5.00
CA GLY A 346 -23.03 0.63 -5.78
C GLY A 346 -22.16 -0.35 -4.98
N GLY A 347 -22.42 -1.65 -5.11
CA GLY A 347 -21.70 -2.70 -4.37
C GLY A 347 -22.25 -3.01 -2.97
N THR A 348 -23.25 -2.27 -2.49
CA THR A 348 -23.93 -2.56 -1.22
C THR A 348 -24.97 -3.67 -1.37
N LYS A 349 -25.31 -4.35 -0.27
CA LYS A 349 -26.29 -5.44 -0.27
C LYS A 349 -27.59 -5.00 0.41
N ILE A 350 -28.72 -5.11 -0.28
CA ILE A 350 -30.03 -4.82 0.33
C ILE A 350 -30.46 -6.06 1.13
N VAL A 351 -30.40 -5.95 2.45
CA VAL A 351 -30.76 -7.02 3.40
C VAL A 351 -32.28 -7.15 3.48
N GLN A 352 -32.97 -6.02 3.59
CA GLN A 352 -34.43 -5.94 3.69
C GLN A 352 -34.94 -4.67 3.00
N HIS A 353 -36.16 -4.73 2.49
CA HIS A 353 -36.85 -3.58 1.91
C HIS A 353 -38.31 -3.55 2.38
N SER A 354 -38.89 -2.35 2.45
CA SER A 354 -40.29 -2.10 2.74
C SER A 354 -40.96 -1.49 1.52
N SER A 355 -42.13 -2.01 1.16
CA SER A 355 -42.88 -1.51 0.00
C SER A 355 -43.40 -0.09 0.24
N PRO A 356 -43.51 0.75 -0.81
CA PRO A 356 -44.10 2.07 -0.70
C PRO A 356 -45.53 2.04 -0.13
N GLY A 357 -45.88 3.02 0.71
CA GLY A 357 -47.17 3.08 1.39
C GLY A 357 -48.38 3.13 0.45
N LYS A 358 -49.47 2.43 0.81
CA LYS A 358 -50.69 2.27 -0.02
C LYS A 358 -51.50 3.57 -0.25
N ASN A 359 -51.21 4.66 0.48
CA ASN A 359 -52.09 5.83 0.58
C ASN A 359 -51.67 7.05 -0.24
N VAL A 360 -50.64 6.95 -1.11
CA VAL A 360 -50.20 8.07 -1.96
C VAL A 360 -50.69 7.85 -3.39
N SER A 361 -51.78 8.53 -3.75
CA SER A 361 -52.55 8.38 -4.99
C SER A 361 -51.88 8.92 -6.26
N SER A 362 -50.67 9.49 -6.21
CA SER A 362 -49.98 10.07 -7.37
C SER A 362 -48.59 9.48 -7.68
N GLY A 363 -48.25 8.31 -7.13
CA GLY A 363 -46.92 7.73 -7.25
C GLY A 363 -46.77 6.55 -8.23
N LEU A 364 -45.64 6.49 -8.94
CA LEU A 364 -45.19 5.31 -9.69
C LEU A 364 -45.06 4.11 -8.74
N LYS A 365 -45.61 2.95 -9.14
CA LYS A 365 -45.48 1.68 -8.40
C LYS A 365 -44.76 0.65 -9.26
N ALA A 366 -43.78 -0.03 -8.68
CA ALA A 366 -43.05 -1.11 -9.33
C ALA A 366 -43.83 -2.44 -9.28
N PRO A 367 -43.71 -3.31 -10.30
CA PRO A 367 -44.43 -4.59 -10.37
C PRO A 367 -44.01 -5.62 -9.31
N ASP A 368 -42.80 -5.49 -8.77
CA ASP A 368 -42.17 -6.36 -7.79
C ASP A 368 -42.34 -5.88 -6.33
N ASN A 369 -43.08 -4.79 -6.11
CA ASN A 369 -43.19 -4.09 -4.83
C ASN A 369 -41.83 -3.67 -4.22
N GLY A 370 -40.79 -3.51 -5.06
CA GLY A 370 -39.48 -3.01 -4.65
C GLY A 370 -39.48 -1.52 -4.30
N CYS A 371 -38.36 -1.08 -3.72
CA CYS A 371 -38.09 0.33 -3.50
C CYS A 371 -37.75 1.02 -4.83
N ILE A 372 -38.20 2.26 -5.01
CA ILE A 372 -38.00 3.01 -6.24
C ILE A 372 -36.85 3.98 -6.03
N GLY A 373 -35.87 3.95 -6.93
CA GLY A 373 -34.72 4.84 -6.87
C GLY A 373 -34.36 5.47 -8.20
N TYR A 374 -33.64 6.58 -8.14
CA TYR A 374 -33.12 7.37 -9.25
C TYR A 374 -31.60 7.18 -9.37
N VAL A 375 -31.11 6.77 -10.54
CA VAL A 375 -29.67 6.54 -10.75
C VAL A 375 -28.93 7.89 -10.85
N ILE A 376 -27.89 8.09 -10.03
CA ILE A 376 -27.09 9.34 -10.04
C ILE A 376 -25.71 9.18 -10.68
N ARG A 377 -25.02 8.06 -10.48
CA ARG A 377 -23.68 7.80 -11.02
C ARG A 377 -23.59 6.35 -11.46
N ASN A 378 -22.85 6.08 -12.52
CA ASN A 378 -22.61 4.73 -13.04
C ASN A 378 -21.11 4.46 -13.32
N GLY A 379 -20.78 3.18 -13.48
CA GLY A 379 -19.43 2.71 -13.81
C GLY A 379 -18.36 3.09 -12.79
N PHE A 380 -17.19 3.49 -13.27
CA PHE A 380 -16.04 3.92 -12.46
C PHE A 380 -16.25 5.24 -11.70
N ASN A 381 -17.34 5.97 -11.95
CA ASN A 381 -17.65 7.21 -11.24
C ASN A 381 -18.50 6.99 -9.98
N THR A 382 -19.07 5.79 -9.81
CA THR A 382 -19.71 5.37 -8.54
C THR A 382 -18.72 5.37 -7.39
N SER A 383 -19.21 5.32 -6.16
CA SER A 383 -18.36 5.26 -4.96
C SER A 383 -17.46 4.01 -4.97
N GLN A 384 -18.02 2.83 -5.32
CA GLN A 384 -17.26 1.59 -5.53
C GLN A 384 -16.25 1.72 -6.68
N GLY A 385 -16.69 2.28 -7.81
CA GLY A 385 -15.87 2.44 -9.00
C GLY A 385 -14.67 3.37 -8.79
N LYS A 386 -14.86 4.46 -8.06
CA LYS A 386 -13.80 5.39 -7.67
C LYS A 386 -12.76 4.70 -6.79
N LEU A 387 -13.20 3.85 -5.85
CA LEU A 387 -12.30 3.04 -5.03
C LEU A 387 -11.47 2.11 -5.92
N LEU A 388 -12.11 1.28 -6.75
CA LEU A 388 -11.43 0.33 -7.65
C LEU A 388 -10.43 1.03 -8.58
N ARG A 389 -10.82 2.17 -9.15
CA ARG A 389 -9.92 3.01 -9.96
C ARG A 389 -8.71 3.48 -9.16
N THR A 390 -8.93 3.90 -7.92
CA THR A 390 -7.85 4.35 -7.04
C THR A 390 -6.88 3.21 -6.70
N ILE A 391 -7.33 1.96 -6.58
CA ILE A 391 -6.43 0.80 -6.45
C ILE A 391 -5.58 0.61 -7.70
N LEU A 392 -6.19 0.71 -8.88
CA LEU A 392 -5.53 0.42 -10.15
C LEU A 392 -4.49 1.48 -10.52
N PHE A 393 -4.77 2.76 -10.22
CA PHE A 393 -3.98 3.89 -10.71
C PHE A 393 -3.37 4.79 -9.61
N GLY A 394 -3.74 4.59 -8.35
CA GLY A 394 -3.67 5.65 -7.33
C GLY A 394 -2.46 5.71 -6.42
N VAL A 395 -1.36 4.97 -6.64
CA VAL A 395 -0.10 5.21 -5.92
C VAL A 395 1.11 4.90 -6.80
N LYS A 396 2.20 5.67 -6.65
CA LYS A 396 3.50 5.30 -7.22
C LYS A 396 3.89 3.93 -6.67
N ARG A 397 3.86 2.89 -7.51
CA ARG A 397 4.40 1.59 -7.14
C ARG A 397 5.85 1.79 -6.73
N VAL A 398 6.16 1.48 -5.48
CA VAL A 398 7.54 1.47 -5.00
C VAL A 398 8.22 0.31 -5.71
N THR A 399 9.15 0.62 -6.61
CA THR A 399 9.90 -0.38 -7.37
C THR A 399 11.26 -0.62 -6.74
N ALA A 400 11.89 -1.74 -7.08
CA ALA A 400 13.27 -2.05 -6.72
C ALA A 400 14.30 -1.08 -7.31
N ASN A 401 13.91 -0.27 -8.31
CA ASN A 401 14.82 0.53 -9.12
C ASN A 401 15.01 1.93 -8.51
N ASN A 402 15.62 1.95 -7.33
CA ASN A 402 15.84 3.16 -6.56
C ASN A 402 17.10 3.90 -7.02
N LEU A 403 17.11 5.22 -6.82
CA LEU A 403 18.27 6.07 -7.04
C LEU A 403 19.51 5.56 -6.28
N GLU A 404 19.30 4.94 -5.12
CA GLU A 404 20.36 4.26 -4.34
C GLU A 404 21.03 3.12 -5.12
N THR A 405 20.25 2.27 -5.81
CA THR A 405 20.79 1.15 -6.60
C THR A 405 21.63 1.66 -7.76
N PHE A 406 21.17 2.71 -8.46
CA PHE A 406 21.93 3.33 -9.54
C PHE A 406 23.21 3.99 -9.05
N GLY A 407 23.14 4.74 -7.95
CA GLY A 407 24.33 5.30 -7.32
C GLY A 407 25.33 4.21 -6.98
N PHE A 408 24.87 3.07 -6.44
CA PHE A 408 25.72 1.98 -5.99
C PHE A 408 26.44 1.31 -7.16
N ILE A 409 25.72 1.08 -8.27
CA ILE A 409 26.32 0.58 -9.52
C ILE A 409 27.37 1.57 -10.05
N LEU A 410 27.06 2.87 -10.06
CA LEU A 410 28.02 3.90 -10.49
C LEU A 410 29.30 3.90 -9.64
N PHE A 411 29.16 3.71 -8.32
CA PHE A 411 30.30 3.59 -7.42
C PHE A 411 31.19 2.38 -7.78
N LEU A 412 30.61 1.21 -8.05
CA LEU A 412 31.38 0.04 -8.46
C LEU A 412 32.04 0.20 -9.83
N LEU A 413 31.36 0.87 -10.77
CA LEU A 413 31.87 1.15 -12.12
C LEU A 413 33.19 1.93 -12.09
N ILE A 414 33.39 2.82 -11.11
CA ILE A 414 34.65 3.58 -10.97
C ILE A 414 35.85 2.65 -10.81
N PHE A 415 35.74 1.61 -9.97
CA PHE A 415 36.80 0.62 -9.78
C PHE A 415 36.96 -0.28 -11.00
N ALA A 416 35.85 -0.65 -11.64
CA ALA A 416 35.86 -1.42 -12.88
C ALA A 416 36.63 -0.69 -13.99
N ILE A 417 36.39 0.60 -14.16
CA ILE A 417 37.10 1.46 -15.12
C ILE A 417 38.58 1.54 -14.78
N ALA A 418 38.94 1.67 -13.50
CA ALA A 418 40.35 1.68 -13.10
C ALA A 418 41.07 0.35 -13.43
N ALA A 419 40.44 -0.79 -13.14
CA ALA A 419 40.97 -2.11 -13.47
C ALA A 419 41.07 -2.32 -15.00
N ALA A 420 40.03 -1.96 -15.75
CA ALA A 420 40.03 -2.03 -17.21
C ALA A 420 41.11 -1.10 -17.82
N ALA A 421 41.29 0.11 -17.29
CA ALA A 421 42.34 1.03 -17.72
C ALA A 421 43.74 0.46 -17.44
N TYR A 422 43.94 -0.17 -16.29
CA TYR A 422 45.20 -0.85 -15.98
C TYR A 422 45.50 -1.98 -16.98
N VAL A 423 44.52 -2.84 -17.26
CA VAL A 423 44.65 -3.91 -18.27
C VAL A 423 44.92 -3.34 -19.65
N TRP A 424 44.25 -2.26 -20.04
CA TRP A 424 44.48 -1.60 -21.32
C TRP A 424 45.90 -1.06 -21.45
N ILE A 425 46.41 -0.35 -20.44
CA ILE A 425 47.76 0.21 -20.45
C ILE A 425 48.79 -0.91 -20.52
N LYS A 426 48.73 -1.88 -19.60
CA LYS A 426 49.68 -3.01 -19.56
C LYS A 426 49.58 -3.92 -20.77
N GLY A 427 48.37 -4.20 -21.22
CA GLY A 427 48.13 -5.02 -22.40
C GLY A 427 48.56 -4.35 -23.70
N SER A 428 48.63 -3.02 -23.75
CA SER A 428 49.14 -2.26 -24.89
C SER A 428 50.67 -2.11 -24.90
N GLU A 429 51.36 -2.42 -23.80
CA GLU A 429 52.83 -2.46 -23.76
C GLU A 429 53.39 -3.64 -24.57
N ASP A 430 52.65 -4.76 -24.65
CA ASP A 430 52.99 -5.93 -25.47
C ASP A 430 52.49 -5.74 -26.94
N PRO A 431 53.38 -5.56 -27.94
CA PRO A 431 53.00 -5.28 -29.33
C PRO A 431 52.32 -6.46 -30.05
N GLU A 432 52.50 -7.68 -29.54
CA GLU A 432 52.00 -8.94 -30.13
C GLU A 432 50.55 -9.26 -29.71
N ARG A 433 49.96 -8.52 -28.76
CA ARG A 433 48.60 -8.76 -28.29
C ARG A 433 47.56 -8.15 -29.23
N ASN A 434 46.54 -8.94 -29.56
CA ASN A 434 45.41 -8.45 -30.35
C ASN A 434 44.60 -7.40 -29.55
N ARG A 435 44.57 -6.16 -30.05
CA ARG A 435 43.82 -5.04 -29.46
C ARG A 435 42.32 -5.31 -29.37
N TYR A 436 41.76 -6.10 -30.27
CA TYR A 436 40.34 -6.52 -30.22
C TYR A 436 40.08 -7.41 -29.00
N LYS A 437 40.97 -8.38 -28.73
CA LYS A 437 40.87 -9.25 -27.55
C LYS A 437 41.07 -8.45 -26.26
N LEU A 438 41.99 -7.48 -26.27
CA LEU A 438 42.20 -6.56 -25.14
C LEU A 438 40.95 -5.72 -24.84
N PHE A 439 40.30 -5.20 -25.88
CA PHE A 439 39.05 -4.45 -25.77
C PHE A 439 37.92 -5.32 -25.20
N LEU A 440 37.73 -6.54 -25.73
CA LEU A 440 36.72 -7.47 -25.22
C LEU A 440 36.90 -7.75 -23.73
N GLU A 441 38.15 -7.92 -23.29
CA GLU A 441 38.44 -8.29 -21.90
C GLU A 441 38.30 -7.09 -20.97
N CYS A 442 38.63 -5.88 -21.43
CA CYS A 442 38.25 -4.65 -20.73
C CYS A 442 36.73 -4.51 -20.60
N ALA A 443 35.97 -4.86 -21.65
CA ALA A 443 34.50 -4.84 -21.60
C ALA A 443 33.94 -5.94 -20.67
N LEU A 444 34.56 -7.12 -20.62
CA LEU A 444 34.20 -8.21 -19.70
C LEU A 444 34.39 -7.78 -18.23
N ILE A 445 35.48 -7.10 -17.89
CA ILE A 445 35.72 -6.55 -16.54
C ILE A 445 34.66 -5.51 -16.18
N LEU A 446 34.28 -4.63 -17.11
CA LEU A 446 33.25 -3.62 -16.86
C LEU A 446 31.86 -4.24 -16.63
N THR A 447 31.55 -5.31 -17.36
CA THR A 447 30.24 -5.98 -17.30
C THR A 447 30.13 -6.96 -16.13
N SER A 448 31.23 -7.58 -15.69
CA SER A 448 31.24 -8.53 -14.56
C SER A 448 31.01 -7.88 -13.20
N VAL A 449 31.19 -6.55 -13.11
CA VAL A 449 30.97 -5.78 -11.88
C VAL A 449 29.49 -5.61 -11.52
N VAL A 450 28.59 -5.76 -12.49
CA VAL A 450 27.15 -5.71 -12.25
C VAL A 450 26.60 -7.14 -12.36
N PRO A 451 26.41 -7.82 -11.22
CA PRO A 451 25.97 -9.20 -11.22
C PRO A 451 24.51 -9.32 -11.67
N PRO A 452 24.23 -10.25 -12.59
CA PRO A 452 22.88 -10.44 -13.11
C PRO A 452 21.89 -10.97 -12.04
N GLU A 453 22.38 -11.52 -10.93
CA GLU A 453 21.57 -12.12 -9.87
C GLU A 453 20.87 -11.08 -8.97
N LEU A 454 21.33 -9.83 -8.95
CA LEU A 454 20.89 -8.81 -7.99
C LEU A 454 19.36 -8.63 -7.87
N PRO A 455 18.56 -8.51 -8.97
CA PRO A 455 17.11 -8.32 -8.86
C PRO A 455 16.38 -9.59 -8.42
N ILE A 456 16.94 -10.76 -8.79
CA ILE A 456 16.41 -12.08 -8.44
C ILE A 456 16.45 -12.23 -6.93
N GLU A 457 17.62 -11.94 -6.38
CA GLU A 457 17.95 -11.94 -4.98
C GLU A 457 17.04 -11.04 -4.14
N LEU A 458 16.86 -9.80 -4.59
CA LEU A 458 15.97 -8.84 -3.92
C LEU A 458 14.51 -9.32 -3.93
N SER A 459 14.05 -9.88 -5.05
CA SER A 459 12.68 -10.39 -5.20
C SER A 459 12.44 -11.62 -4.32
N LEU A 460 13.40 -12.53 -4.21
CA LEU A 460 13.34 -13.71 -3.34
C LEU A 460 13.28 -13.34 -1.85
N ALA A 461 14.07 -12.36 -1.41
CA ALA A 461 14.05 -11.87 -0.03
C ALA A 461 12.69 -11.27 0.35
N VAL A 462 12.09 -10.49 -0.55
CA VAL A 462 10.77 -9.89 -0.36
C VAL A 462 9.66 -10.95 -0.36
N ASN A 463 9.69 -11.90 -1.30
CA ASN A 463 8.69 -12.98 -1.37
C ASN A 463 8.74 -13.89 -0.13
N THR A 464 9.92 -14.22 0.37
CA THR A 464 10.08 -15.00 1.61
C THR A 464 9.51 -14.25 2.82
N SER A 465 9.69 -12.93 2.84
CA SER A 465 9.12 -12.06 3.88
C SER A 465 7.59 -11.98 3.80
N LEU A 466 7.03 -11.93 2.59
CA LEU A 466 5.59 -11.97 2.35
C LEU A 466 4.96 -13.29 2.84
N LEU A 467 5.58 -14.43 2.54
CA LEU A 467 5.13 -15.74 3.03
C LEU A 467 5.16 -15.82 4.56
N SER A 468 6.16 -15.21 5.20
CA SER A 468 6.29 -15.17 6.65
C SER A 468 5.20 -14.31 7.31
N LEU A 469 4.87 -13.15 6.72
CA LEU A 469 3.76 -12.30 7.18
C LEU A 469 2.39 -12.95 6.98
N SER A 470 2.19 -13.65 5.85
CA SER A 470 0.95 -14.38 5.56
C SER A 470 0.66 -15.44 6.64
N LYS A 471 1.69 -16.14 7.13
CA LYS A 471 1.57 -17.10 8.25
C LYS A 471 1.14 -16.45 9.56
N LEU A 472 1.42 -15.16 9.75
CA LEU A 472 0.98 -14.35 10.89
C LEU A 472 -0.37 -13.67 10.63
N ALA A 473 -1.09 -14.10 9.59
CA ALA A 473 -2.39 -13.57 9.17
C ALA A 473 -2.36 -12.08 8.75
N VAL A 474 -1.18 -11.58 8.34
CA VAL A 474 -0.98 -10.27 7.74
C VAL A 474 -0.81 -10.43 6.23
N PHE A 475 -1.76 -9.93 5.46
CA PHE A 475 -1.72 -9.92 4.01
C PHE A 475 -1.07 -8.64 3.49
N CYS A 476 -0.26 -8.74 2.44
CA CYS A 476 0.43 -7.60 1.82
C CYS A 476 0.10 -7.53 0.33
N THR A 477 -0.42 -6.40 -0.12
CA THR A 477 -0.72 -6.14 -1.54
C THR A 477 0.50 -5.57 -2.29
N GLU A 478 1.37 -4.83 -1.60
CA GLU A 478 2.57 -4.19 -2.17
C GLU A 478 3.87 -4.68 -1.50
N PRO A 479 4.49 -5.79 -1.98
CA PRO A 479 5.60 -6.44 -1.29
C PRO A 479 6.86 -5.57 -1.11
N PHE A 480 7.14 -4.67 -2.05
CA PHE A 480 8.30 -3.77 -1.98
C PHE A 480 8.19 -2.67 -0.91
N ARG A 481 7.05 -2.55 -0.21
CA ARG A 481 6.92 -1.72 0.99
C ARG A 481 7.41 -2.39 2.27
N ILE A 482 7.64 -3.71 2.26
CA ILE A 482 8.14 -4.44 3.44
C ILE A 482 9.46 -3.84 3.97
N PRO A 483 10.49 -3.55 3.15
CA PRO A 483 11.71 -2.91 3.64
C PRO A 483 11.49 -1.51 4.25
N PHE A 484 10.48 -0.76 3.80
CA PHE A 484 10.15 0.56 4.36
C PHE A 484 9.63 0.46 5.79
N ALA A 485 8.95 -0.63 6.15
CA ALA A 485 8.57 -0.91 7.53
C ALA A 485 9.76 -1.00 8.48
N GLY A 486 10.96 -1.34 7.97
CA GLY A 486 12.20 -1.29 8.75
C GLY A 486 12.71 0.13 9.04
N LYS A 487 12.32 1.13 8.22
CA LYS A 487 12.74 2.53 8.32
C LYS A 487 11.76 3.43 9.08
N VAL A 488 10.61 2.90 9.51
CA VAL A 488 9.54 3.66 10.16
C VAL A 488 10.04 4.42 11.39
N GLU A 489 9.67 5.69 11.51
CA GLU A 489 10.04 6.53 12.65
C GLU A 489 8.85 6.91 13.52
N ILE A 490 7.73 7.25 12.87
CA ILE A 490 6.51 7.72 13.50
C ILE A 490 5.39 6.73 13.19
N CYS A 491 4.79 6.16 14.23
CA CYS A 491 3.64 5.27 14.15
C CYS A 491 2.38 6.02 14.57
N CYS A 492 1.53 6.33 13.60
CA CYS A 492 0.23 6.93 13.76
C CYS A 492 -0.85 5.85 13.95
N PHE A 493 -1.72 6.02 14.93
CA PHE A 493 -2.80 5.10 15.27
C PHE A 493 -4.14 5.81 15.32
N ASP A 494 -5.18 5.19 14.77
CA ASP A 494 -6.55 5.54 15.15
C ASP A 494 -6.90 4.98 16.55
N LYS A 495 -7.86 5.58 17.22
CA LYS A 495 -8.28 5.19 18.57
C LYS A 495 -9.35 4.11 18.56
N THR A 496 -10.45 4.37 17.85
CA THR A 496 -11.69 3.59 17.94
C THR A 496 -11.57 2.40 16.99
N GLY A 497 -11.87 1.19 17.47
CA GLY A 497 -11.70 -0.06 16.70
C GLY A 497 -10.25 -0.49 16.42
N THR A 498 -9.30 0.45 16.48
CA THR A 498 -7.86 0.16 16.44
C THR A 498 -7.27 -0.08 17.83
N LEU A 499 -7.15 0.94 18.71
CA LEU A 499 -6.56 0.83 20.05
C LEU A 499 -7.56 0.35 21.13
N THR A 500 -8.82 0.76 20.99
CA THR A 500 -9.95 0.30 21.84
C THR A 500 -10.74 -0.78 21.13
N SER A 501 -11.44 -1.62 21.88
CA SER A 501 -12.34 -2.62 21.28
C SER A 501 -13.62 -1.98 20.75
N ASP A 502 -14.23 -2.60 19.74
CA ASP A 502 -15.55 -2.21 19.19
C ASP A 502 -16.72 -2.45 20.16
N ASN A 503 -16.49 -3.28 21.18
CA ASN A 503 -17.51 -3.61 22.18
C ASN A 503 -17.60 -2.50 23.22
N LEU A 504 -18.64 -1.68 23.09
CA LEU A 504 -18.98 -0.63 24.04
C LEU A 504 -19.68 -1.20 25.28
N VAL A 505 -19.28 -0.73 26.46
CA VAL A 505 -19.86 -1.15 27.74
C VAL A 505 -20.52 0.06 28.40
N VAL A 506 -21.81 -0.08 28.75
CA VAL A 506 -22.54 0.95 29.48
C VAL A 506 -22.23 0.80 30.97
N GLU A 507 -21.57 1.79 31.58
CA GLU A 507 -21.28 1.78 33.02
C GLU A 507 -22.53 2.10 33.84
N GLY A 508 -23.36 3.04 33.36
CA GLY A 508 -24.55 3.48 34.07
C GLY A 508 -24.99 4.89 33.66
N ILE A 509 -25.69 5.56 34.57
CA ILE A 509 -26.22 6.91 34.42
C ILE A 509 -25.65 7.83 35.52
N ALA A 510 -25.46 9.12 35.23
CA ALA A 510 -25.04 10.14 36.21
C ALA A 510 -25.82 11.45 36.04
N GLY A 511 -25.77 12.31 37.06
CA GLY A 511 -26.40 13.64 37.04
C GLY A 511 -27.93 13.60 37.14
N VAL A 512 -28.48 12.61 37.85
CA VAL A 512 -29.93 12.42 38.05
C VAL A 512 -30.28 12.60 39.52
N ALA A 513 -31.49 13.10 39.79
CA ALA A 513 -32.09 13.46 41.08
C ALA A 513 -31.47 12.77 42.33
N ASP A 514 -31.17 13.60 43.34
CA ASP A 514 -30.53 13.31 44.65
C ASP A 514 -29.03 12.95 44.63
N HIS A 515 -28.42 12.76 43.46
CA HIS A 515 -26.97 12.54 43.32
C HIS A 515 -26.31 13.61 42.44
N THR A 516 -25.89 14.71 43.08
CA THR A 516 -25.19 15.84 42.45
C THR A 516 -23.73 15.57 42.12
N ASP A 517 -23.16 14.48 42.65
CA ASP A 517 -21.77 14.09 42.41
C ASP A 517 -21.64 13.31 41.09
N ALA A 518 -20.42 13.27 40.52
CA ALA A 518 -20.08 12.49 39.32
C ALA A 518 -20.13 10.95 39.52
N THR A 519 -20.95 10.47 40.47
CA THR A 519 -21.17 9.08 40.79
C THR A 519 -22.05 8.41 39.74
N VAL A 520 -21.57 7.27 39.22
CA VAL A 520 -22.29 6.48 38.22
C VAL A 520 -23.24 5.51 38.93
N ILE A 521 -24.53 5.59 38.61
CA ILE A 521 -25.59 4.75 39.17
C ILE A 521 -25.95 3.66 38.15
N PRO A 522 -26.21 2.40 38.56
CA PRO A 522 -26.69 1.35 37.66
C PRO A 522 -28.04 1.70 37.02
N LEU A 523 -28.27 1.25 35.78
CA LEU A 523 -29.54 1.52 35.07
C LEU A 523 -30.80 0.97 35.78
N SER A 524 -30.66 0.00 36.68
CA SER A 524 -31.78 -0.55 37.46
C SER A 524 -32.40 0.45 38.45
N GLN A 525 -31.65 1.48 38.84
CA GLN A 525 -32.09 2.53 39.77
C GLN A 525 -32.42 3.84 39.03
N ALA A 526 -32.41 3.83 37.70
CA ALA A 526 -32.69 5.01 36.89
C ALA A 526 -34.18 5.37 36.89
N PRO A 527 -34.53 6.67 36.76
CA PRO A 527 -35.90 7.10 36.54
C PRO A 527 -36.51 6.47 35.30
N LEU A 528 -37.84 6.37 35.30
CA LEU A 528 -38.57 5.79 34.18
C LEU A 528 -38.36 6.59 32.90
N GLU A 529 -38.30 7.92 32.99
CA GLU A 529 -38.08 8.84 31.88
C GLU A 529 -36.74 8.56 31.20
N THR A 530 -35.68 8.34 31.97
CA THR A 530 -34.33 8.01 31.46
C THR A 530 -34.33 6.67 30.71
N ILE A 531 -34.99 5.65 31.28
CA ILE A 531 -35.12 4.33 30.65
C ILE A 531 -35.96 4.43 29.37
N GLN A 532 -37.03 5.22 29.37
CA GLN A 532 -37.86 5.46 28.18
C GLN A 532 -37.06 6.14 27.05
N VAL A 533 -36.22 7.13 27.37
CA VAL A 533 -35.34 7.76 26.38
C VAL A 533 -34.34 6.74 25.83
N LEU A 534 -33.69 5.94 26.67
CA LEU A 534 -32.73 4.93 26.22
C LEU A 534 -33.35 3.80 25.39
N ALA A 535 -34.60 3.44 25.70
CA ALA A 535 -35.34 2.41 24.99
C ALA A 535 -35.89 2.91 23.64
N THR A 536 -36.23 4.19 23.51
CA THR A 536 -36.87 4.72 22.27
C THR A 536 -35.91 5.42 21.34
N CYS A 537 -34.92 6.13 21.87
CA CYS A 537 -34.01 6.96 21.09
C CYS A 537 -32.89 6.10 20.47
N HIS A 538 -33.23 5.31 19.46
CA HIS A 538 -32.29 4.48 18.72
C HIS A 538 -32.70 4.30 17.24
N SER A 539 -31.73 4.02 16.38
CA SER A 539 -31.91 3.64 14.97
C SER A 539 -31.86 2.12 14.74
N LEU A 540 -31.73 1.31 15.81
CA LEU A 540 -31.76 -0.15 15.74
C LEU A 540 -33.01 -0.69 15.02
N VAL A 541 -32.82 -1.80 14.31
CA VAL A 541 -33.87 -2.54 13.60
C VAL A 541 -33.79 -4.03 13.94
N GLN A 542 -34.95 -4.68 14.09
CA GLN A 542 -35.04 -6.12 14.32
C GLN A 542 -35.15 -6.89 12.99
N LEU A 543 -34.09 -7.63 12.64
CA LEU A 543 -34.08 -8.59 11.52
C LEU A 543 -34.50 -9.99 11.99
N ASP A 544 -34.64 -10.93 11.05
CA ASP A 544 -34.89 -12.35 11.35
C ASP A 544 -33.77 -12.99 12.19
N ASP A 545 -32.52 -12.56 11.96
CA ASP A 545 -31.32 -13.07 12.64
C ASP A 545 -30.96 -12.32 13.94
N GLY A 546 -31.76 -11.30 14.33
CA GLY A 546 -31.58 -10.53 15.57
C GLY A 546 -31.64 -9.01 15.41
N VAL A 547 -31.38 -8.28 16.51
CA VAL A 547 -31.28 -6.80 16.51
C VAL A 547 -29.98 -6.37 15.86
N VAL A 548 -30.08 -5.46 14.90
CA VAL A 548 -28.96 -4.90 14.16
C VAL A 548 -29.03 -3.37 14.14
N GLY A 549 -27.87 -2.72 14.19
CA GLY A 549 -27.68 -1.26 14.21
C GLY A 549 -26.43 -0.91 15.02
N ASP A 550 -26.26 0.37 15.37
CA ASP A 550 -25.06 0.88 16.05
C ASP A 550 -24.74 0.06 17.33
N PRO A 551 -23.51 -0.46 17.50
CA PRO A 551 -23.07 -1.15 18.70
C PRO A 551 -23.32 -0.36 19.99
N LEU A 552 -23.23 0.96 19.94
CA LEU A 552 -23.52 1.84 21.07
C LEU A 552 -24.97 1.71 21.49
N GLU A 553 -25.89 1.81 20.54
CA GLU A 553 -27.31 1.72 20.79
C GLU A 553 -27.73 0.30 21.19
N LYS A 554 -27.10 -0.70 20.58
CA LYS A 554 -27.30 -2.10 20.93
C LYS A 554 -26.87 -2.36 22.37
N ALA A 555 -25.75 -1.78 22.80
CA ALA A 555 -25.27 -1.86 24.18
C ALA A 555 -26.25 -1.14 25.13
N THR A 556 -26.74 0.05 24.80
CA THR A 556 -27.71 0.77 25.65
C THR A 556 -29.05 0.06 25.74
N LEU A 557 -29.60 -0.45 24.63
CA LEU A 557 -30.88 -1.19 24.63
C LEU A 557 -30.76 -2.51 25.40
N LYS A 558 -29.63 -3.21 25.25
CA LYS A 558 -29.33 -4.43 26.00
C LYS A 558 -29.17 -4.14 27.50
N ALA A 559 -28.49 -3.06 27.85
CA ALA A 559 -28.29 -2.63 29.24
C ALA A 559 -29.59 -2.14 29.90
N ALA A 560 -30.49 -1.50 29.14
CA ALA A 560 -31.81 -1.09 29.61
C ALA A 560 -32.78 -2.28 29.82
N GLU A 561 -32.46 -3.48 29.32
CA GLU A 561 -33.32 -4.67 29.32
C GLU A 561 -34.63 -4.53 28.50
N TRP A 562 -34.60 -3.81 27.39
CA TRP A 562 -35.74 -3.71 26.45
C TRP A 562 -35.50 -4.52 25.18
N ASN A 563 -36.59 -4.91 24.50
CA ASN A 563 -36.56 -5.63 23.23
C ASN A 563 -37.28 -4.82 22.15
N LEU A 564 -36.68 -4.82 20.96
CA LEU A 564 -37.28 -4.23 19.76
C LEU A 564 -38.05 -5.30 18.97
N THR A 565 -39.28 -4.99 18.58
CA THR A 565 -40.11 -5.86 17.72
C THR A 565 -40.01 -5.44 16.24
N LYS A 566 -40.42 -6.31 15.32
CA LYS A 566 -40.46 -6.03 13.86
C LYS A 566 -41.38 -4.87 13.47
N GLY A 567 -42.29 -4.44 14.35
CA GLY A 567 -43.23 -3.34 14.12
C GLY A 567 -42.79 -2.00 14.68
N ASP A 568 -41.47 -1.81 14.91
CA ASP A 568 -40.89 -0.60 15.53
C ASP A 568 -41.48 -0.26 16.91
N ALA A 569 -41.98 -1.28 17.62
CA ALA A 569 -42.42 -1.17 19.00
C ALA A 569 -41.37 -1.76 19.93
N VAL A 570 -41.05 -1.02 20.99
CA VAL A 570 -40.10 -1.40 22.03
C VAL A 570 -40.86 -1.82 23.26
N VAL A 571 -40.55 -3.02 23.77
CA VAL A 571 -41.23 -3.63 24.91
C VAL A 571 -40.22 -4.02 26.00
N PRO A 572 -40.55 -3.80 27.29
CA PRO A 572 -39.67 -4.19 28.39
C PRO A 572 -39.57 -5.72 28.51
N LYS A 573 -38.38 -6.27 28.82
CA LYS A 573 -38.24 -7.70 29.14
C LYS A 573 -38.81 -8.06 30.52
N LYS A 574 -38.69 -7.12 31.46
CA LYS A 574 -39.15 -7.24 32.86
C LYS A 574 -39.78 -5.90 33.27
N GLY A 575 -41.00 -5.94 33.82
CA GLY A 575 -41.73 -4.75 34.28
C GLY A 575 -43.12 -4.58 33.68
N LYS A 576 -43.95 -3.73 34.29
CA LYS A 576 -45.34 -3.39 33.86
C LYS A 576 -45.43 -2.09 33.04
N SER A 577 -44.31 -1.56 32.54
CA SER A 577 -44.33 -0.33 31.73
C SER A 577 -45.00 -0.58 30.36
N PRO A 578 -45.80 0.37 29.84
CA PRO A 578 -46.44 0.23 28.54
C PRO A 578 -45.39 0.14 27.42
N GLY A 579 -45.68 -0.66 26.39
CA GLY A 579 -44.86 -0.70 25.18
C GLY A 579 -44.92 0.64 24.44
N LEU A 580 -43.77 1.05 23.91
CA LEU A 580 -43.60 2.31 23.20
C LEU A 580 -43.45 2.04 21.71
N LYS A 581 -44.27 2.69 20.88
CA LYS A 581 -44.16 2.58 19.43
C LYS A 581 -43.42 3.77 18.85
N ILE A 582 -42.34 3.53 18.14
CA ILE A 582 -41.58 4.58 17.45
C ILE A 582 -42.38 5.01 16.21
N VAL A 583 -42.63 6.32 16.10
CA VAL A 583 -43.43 6.90 15.01
C VAL A 583 -42.55 7.64 14.02
N HIS A 584 -41.59 8.41 14.52
CA HIS A 584 -40.68 9.19 13.69
C HIS A 584 -39.27 9.20 14.30
N ARG A 585 -38.25 9.07 13.45
CA ARG A 585 -36.83 9.04 13.86
C ARG A 585 -36.09 10.14 13.10
N ASN A 586 -35.46 11.04 13.84
CA ASN A 586 -34.44 11.92 13.29
C ASN A 586 -33.08 11.27 13.57
N HIS A 587 -32.46 10.76 12.50
CA HIS A 587 -31.16 10.09 12.60
C HIS A 587 -30.07 11.01 13.15
N PHE A 588 -29.03 10.39 13.69
CA PHE A 588 -27.85 11.10 14.16
C PHE A 588 -27.16 11.78 12.97
N ALA A 589 -27.01 13.10 13.04
CA ALA A 589 -26.24 13.86 12.06
C ALA A 589 -24.91 14.29 12.69
N SER A 590 -23.78 14.02 12.04
CA SER A 590 -22.45 14.32 12.61
C SER A 590 -22.20 15.83 12.78
N ALA A 591 -22.77 16.66 11.91
CA ALA A 591 -22.70 18.12 12.03
C ALA A 591 -23.47 18.62 13.27
N LEU A 592 -24.66 18.05 13.51
CA LEU A 592 -25.55 18.44 14.62
C LEU A 592 -25.22 17.74 15.95
N LYS A 593 -24.50 16.60 15.91
CA LYS A 593 -24.03 15.79 17.05
C LYS A 593 -25.16 15.30 17.99
N ARG A 594 -26.34 15.05 17.44
CA ARG A 594 -27.52 14.61 18.20
C ARG A 594 -28.50 13.81 17.34
N MET A 595 -29.37 13.04 17.99
CA MET A 595 -30.52 12.36 17.39
C MET A 595 -31.77 12.58 18.25
N SER A 596 -32.93 12.53 17.62
CA SER A 596 -34.23 12.65 18.30
C SER A 596 -35.22 11.62 17.75
N VAL A 597 -36.13 11.14 18.59
CA VAL A 597 -37.16 10.16 18.23
C VAL A 597 -38.48 10.57 18.87
N VAL A 598 -39.56 10.44 18.11
CA VAL A 598 -40.93 10.61 18.60
C VAL A 598 -41.54 9.22 18.78
N ALA A 599 -41.94 8.90 20.02
CA ALA A 599 -42.57 7.63 20.37
C ALA A 599 -43.96 7.87 20.97
N GLY A 600 -44.91 6.98 20.65
CA GLY A 600 -46.25 6.98 21.19
C GLY A 600 -46.48 5.80 22.13
N TYR A 601 -47.19 6.02 23.23
CA TYR A 601 -47.69 4.96 24.12
C TYR A 601 -49.17 5.15 24.39
N GLN A 602 -49.87 4.04 24.62
CA GLN A 602 -51.30 4.05 24.90
C GLN A 602 -51.53 4.10 26.41
N VAL A 603 -52.35 5.07 26.84
CA VAL A 603 -52.80 5.21 28.22
C VAL A 603 -54.31 4.98 28.24
N THR A 604 -54.77 4.18 29.18
CA THR A 604 -56.21 3.96 29.41
C THR A 604 -56.67 4.89 30.53
N GLU A 605 -57.24 6.04 30.18
CA GLU A 605 -57.87 6.95 31.14
C GLU A 605 -59.40 6.88 30.99
N ARG A 606 -60.11 6.67 32.10
CA ARG A 606 -61.59 6.68 32.18
C ARG A 606 -62.30 5.76 31.16
N GLY A 607 -61.67 4.64 30.78
CA GLY A 607 -62.23 3.65 29.85
C GLY A 607 -61.99 3.92 28.35
N PHE A 608 -61.34 5.03 28.00
CA PHE A 608 -60.91 5.32 26.63
C PHE A 608 -59.41 5.04 26.47
N VAL A 609 -59.04 4.45 25.34
CA VAL A 609 -57.63 4.22 24.97
C VAL A 609 -57.15 5.45 24.20
N GLU A 610 -56.32 6.26 24.83
CA GLU A 610 -55.74 7.46 24.22
C GLU A 610 -54.24 7.29 24.01
N THR A 611 -53.71 7.87 22.93
CA THR A 611 -52.27 7.77 22.59
C THR A 611 -51.57 9.05 22.99
N HIS A 612 -50.60 8.95 23.89
CA HIS A 612 -49.71 10.03 24.32
C HIS A 612 -48.38 9.94 23.58
N TYR A 613 -47.80 11.08 23.22
CA TYR A 613 -46.53 11.16 22.51
C TYR A 613 -45.42 11.77 23.37
N ILE A 614 -44.21 11.23 23.22
CA ILE A 614 -42.99 11.72 23.84
C ILE A 614 -41.94 11.99 22.77
N SER A 615 -41.15 13.03 22.99
CA SER A 615 -39.90 13.31 22.28
C SER A 615 -38.73 12.86 23.15
N SER A 616 -37.91 11.97 22.63
CA SER A 616 -36.68 11.50 23.26
C SER A 616 -35.47 11.93 22.45
N VAL A 617 -34.52 12.61 23.09
CA VAL A 617 -33.35 13.19 22.45
C VAL A 617 -32.08 12.68 23.14
N LYS A 618 -31.07 12.31 22.37
CA LYS A 618 -29.73 12.01 22.90
C LYS A 618 -28.66 12.66 22.04
N GLY A 619 -27.59 13.14 22.65
CA GLY A 619 -26.51 13.79 21.91
C GLY A 619 -25.32 14.20 22.75
N ALA A 620 -24.43 14.99 22.13
CA ALA A 620 -23.31 15.59 22.82
C ALA A 620 -23.78 16.56 23.93
N PRO A 621 -23.20 16.51 25.14
CA PRO A 621 -23.58 17.39 26.25
C PRO A 621 -23.58 18.88 25.89
N GLU A 622 -22.57 19.35 25.16
CA GLU A 622 -22.46 20.76 24.76
C GLU A 622 -23.61 21.22 23.84
N THR A 623 -24.14 20.31 23.01
CA THR A 623 -25.24 20.63 22.08
C THR A 623 -26.59 20.54 22.76
N ILE A 624 -26.81 19.50 23.58
CA ILE A 624 -28.08 19.34 24.28
C ILE A 624 -28.28 20.46 25.31
N LYS A 625 -27.21 20.95 25.93
CA LYS A 625 -27.25 22.06 26.89
C LYS A 625 -27.99 23.30 26.36
N THR A 626 -27.84 23.64 25.07
CA THR A 626 -28.51 24.82 24.49
C THR A 626 -30.00 24.61 24.20
N MET A 627 -30.50 23.37 24.34
CA MET A 627 -31.88 22.96 24.02
C MET A 627 -32.71 22.64 25.26
N LEU A 628 -32.08 22.64 26.43
CA LEU A 628 -32.75 22.39 27.71
C LEU A 628 -33.57 23.60 28.14
N LYS A 629 -34.74 23.35 28.71
CA LYS A 629 -35.58 24.39 29.33
C LYS A 629 -34.91 25.01 30.55
N GLU A 630 -34.33 24.16 31.40
CA GLU A 630 -33.58 24.55 32.59
C GLU A 630 -32.30 23.70 32.65
N VAL A 631 -31.15 24.36 32.79
CA VAL A 631 -29.85 23.70 32.86
C VAL A 631 -29.47 23.49 34.33
N PRO A 632 -29.18 22.25 34.77
CA PRO A 632 -28.72 21.99 36.14
C PRO A 632 -27.38 22.70 36.44
N GLU A 633 -27.20 23.20 37.67
CA GLU A 633 -25.98 23.95 38.07
C GLU A 633 -24.70 23.11 37.90
N HIS A 634 -24.72 21.83 38.27
CA HIS A 634 -23.56 20.92 38.18
C HIS A 634 -23.43 20.20 36.83
N TYR A 635 -24.18 20.61 35.80
CA TYR A 635 -24.17 19.95 34.49
C TYR A 635 -22.76 19.87 33.91
N ASP A 636 -22.04 21.00 33.91
CA ASP A 636 -20.71 21.10 33.31
C ASP A 636 -19.65 20.29 34.08
N ASP A 637 -19.68 20.39 35.40
CA ASP A 637 -18.71 19.73 36.28
C ASP A 637 -18.81 18.20 36.19
N VAL A 638 -20.04 17.67 36.17
CA VAL A 638 -20.29 16.22 36.08
C VAL A 638 -19.82 15.68 34.74
N TYR A 639 -20.20 16.29 33.61
CA TYR A 639 -19.80 15.77 32.29
C TYR A 639 -18.29 15.92 32.07
N LEU A 640 -17.66 17.02 32.50
CA LEU A 640 -16.22 17.23 32.34
C LEU A 640 -15.42 16.22 33.17
N THR A 641 -15.85 15.95 34.40
CA THR A 641 -15.19 14.96 35.28
C THR A 641 -15.26 13.55 34.70
N LEU A 642 -16.44 13.14 34.22
CA LEU A 642 -16.62 11.83 33.58
C LEU A 642 -15.87 11.73 32.24
N SER A 643 -15.82 12.82 31.46
CA SER A 643 -15.05 12.87 30.21
C SER A 643 -13.54 12.78 30.46
N ARG A 644 -13.03 13.41 31.52
CA ARG A 644 -11.61 13.31 31.96
C ARG A 644 -11.23 11.90 32.40
N ARG A 645 -12.19 11.12 32.90
CA ARG A 645 -12.05 9.67 33.17
C ARG A 645 -12.01 8.82 31.88
N GLY A 646 -12.11 9.45 30.70
CA GLY A 646 -12.06 8.75 29.42
C GLY A 646 -13.37 8.06 29.02
N ALA A 647 -14.46 8.30 29.76
CA ALA A 647 -15.77 7.80 29.37
C ALA A 647 -16.38 8.65 28.27
N ARG A 648 -17.13 8.01 27.38
CA ARG A 648 -18.01 8.68 26.43
C ARG A 648 -19.31 9.03 27.14
N VAL A 649 -19.55 10.33 27.29
CA VAL A 649 -20.73 10.86 27.96
C VAL A 649 -21.75 11.32 26.93
N LEU A 650 -22.99 10.85 27.04
CA LEU A 650 -24.12 11.30 26.22
C LEU A 650 -25.19 11.93 27.11
N ALA A 651 -25.66 13.12 26.75
CA ALA A 651 -26.75 13.78 27.44
C ALA A 651 -28.09 13.28 26.90
N LEU A 652 -29.05 13.07 27.81
CA LEU A 652 -30.40 12.65 27.49
C LEU A 652 -31.40 13.79 27.77
N GLY A 653 -32.24 14.06 26.77
CA GLY A 653 -33.34 15.01 26.85
C GLY A 653 -34.69 14.30 26.67
N TYR A 654 -35.68 14.74 27.44
CA TYR A 654 -37.04 14.23 27.40
C TYR A 654 -38.04 15.39 27.30
N ARG A 655 -39.05 15.25 26.45
CA ARG A 655 -40.19 16.17 26.40
C ARG A 655 -41.49 15.42 26.17
N SER A 656 -42.52 15.75 26.96
CA SER A 656 -43.87 15.22 26.75
C SER A 656 -44.61 16.10 25.74
N LEU A 657 -45.04 15.52 24.62
CA LEU A 657 -45.82 16.22 23.58
C LEU A 657 -47.33 16.11 23.80
N GLY A 658 -47.77 15.31 24.78
CA GLY A 658 -49.18 15.17 25.13
C GLY A 658 -50.01 14.50 24.04
N LYS A 659 -51.24 15.02 23.83
CA LYS A 659 -52.23 14.48 22.88
C LYS A 659 -52.15 15.26 21.57
N MET A 660 -51.79 14.58 20.48
CA MET A 660 -51.72 15.17 19.13
C MET A 660 -52.29 14.19 18.09
N SER A 661 -52.81 14.71 16.98
CA SER A 661 -53.26 13.85 15.88
C SER A 661 -52.07 13.26 15.11
N SER A 662 -52.30 12.17 14.37
CA SER A 662 -51.25 11.54 13.55
C SER A 662 -50.83 12.42 12.35
N GLN A 663 -51.60 13.44 12.00
CA GLN A 663 -51.25 14.45 11.00
C GLN A 663 -50.34 15.53 11.60
N ASP A 664 -50.68 16.05 12.78
CA ASP A 664 -49.87 17.07 13.47
C ASP A 664 -48.44 16.58 13.75
N ILE A 665 -48.29 15.28 14.04
CA ILE A 665 -46.97 14.65 14.26
C ILE A 665 -46.16 14.54 12.99
N ARG A 666 -46.81 14.34 11.84
CA ARG A 666 -46.11 14.39 10.56
C ARG A 666 -45.74 15.80 10.19
N GLU A 667 -46.43 16.82 10.70
CA GLU A 667 -46.17 18.24 10.43
C GLU A 667 -45.10 18.87 11.33
N LEU A 668 -44.80 18.28 12.49
CA LEU A 668 -43.70 18.68 13.38
C LEU A 668 -42.34 18.75 12.65
N SER A 669 -41.59 19.84 12.85
CA SER A 669 -40.22 19.99 12.37
C SER A 669 -39.21 19.41 13.37
N ARG A 670 -37.96 19.17 12.92
CA ARG A 670 -36.90 18.66 13.80
C ARG A 670 -36.61 19.63 14.96
N ASP A 671 -36.60 20.93 14.70
CA ASP A 671 -36.34 21.95 15.72
C ASP A 671 -37.48 22.04 16.75
N ASP A 672 -38.72 21.80 16.32
CA ASP A 672 -39.87 21.74 17.25
C ASP A 672 -39.79 20.53 18.19
N VAL A 673 -39.29 19.39 17.69
CA VAL A 673 -39.09 18.16 18.48
C VAL A 673 -37.93 18.32 19.47
N GLU A 674 -36.93 19.11 19.12
CA GLU A 674 -35.67 19.29 19.85
C GLU A 674 -35.64 20.53 20.77
N SER A 675 -36.75 21.27 20.89
CA SER A 675 -36.87 22.45 21.78
C SER A 675 -37.45 22.09 23.15
N ASP A 676 -37.22 22.95 24.15
CA ASP A 676 -37.78 22.87 25.52
C ASP A 676 -37.63 21.49 26.20
N LEU A 677 -36.43 20.91 26.10
CA LEU A 677 -36.14 19.58 26.64
C LEU A 677 -35.94 19.61 28.16
N THR A 678 -36.42 18.58 28.85
CA THR A 678 -36.10 18.31 30.25
C THR A 678 -34.89 17.39 30.33
N PHE A 679 -33.91 17.74 31.15
CA PHE A 679 -32.73 16.89 31.33
C PHE A 679 -33.05 15.66 32.16
N VAL A 680 -32.72 14.47 31.66
CA VAL A 680 -33.01 13.18 32.32
C VAL A 680 -31.77 12.34 32.58
N GLY A 681 -30.60 12.97 32.60
CA GLY A 681 -29.32 12.36 32.98
C GLY A 681 -28.32 12.19 31.86
N PHE A 682 -27.11 11.79 32.25
CA PHE A 682 -26.02 11.39 31.37
C PHE A 682 -25.88 9.89 31.31
N VAL A 683 -25.64 9.31 30.13
CA VAL A 683 -25.22 7.92 30.00
C VAL A 683 -23.72 7.84 29.85
N ILE A 684 -23.10 7.00 30.66
CA ILE A 684 -21.66 6.79 30.72
C ILE A 684 -21.35 5.50 29.99
N ILE A 685 -20.58 5.61 28.92
CA ILE A 685 -20.18 4.48 28.09
C ILE A 685 -18.65 4.42 28.11
N SER A 686 -18.09 3.29 28.54
CA SER A 686 -16.66 3.04 28.49
C SER A 686 -16.28 2.36 27.17
N CYS A 687 -15.16 2.80 26.60
CA CYS A 687 -14.50 2.15 25.47
C CYS A 687 -13.27 1.41 26.01
N PRO A 688 -13.38 0.13 26.39
CA PRO A 688 -12.24 -0.59 26.94
C PRO A 688 -11.10 -0.72 25.91
N LEU A 689 -9.87 -0.65 26.39
CA LEU A 689 -8.68 -0.94 25.58
C LEU A 689 -8.65 -2.42 25.19
N LYS A 690 -8.11 -2.73 24.01
CA LYS A 690 -7.83 -4.14 23.68
C LYS A 690 -6.77 -4.69 24.64
N THR A 691 -6.86 -5.98 24.91
CA THR A 691 -6.01 -6.66 25.91
C THR A 691 -4.53 -6.63 25.56
N ASP A 692 -4.20 -6.43 24.28
CA ASP A 692 -2.85 -6.41 23.72
C ASP A 692 -2.30 -4.99 23.49
N SER A 693 -3.14 -3.96 23.33
CA SER A 693 -2.74 -2.58 23.02
C SER A 693 -1.61 -2.07 23.91
N LYS A 694 -1.75 -2.24 25.23
CA LYS A 694 -0.77 -1.74 26.21
C LYS A 694 0.61 -2.37 26.04
N LYS A 695 0.66 -3.66 25.69
CA LYS A 695 1.93 -4.39 25.49
C LYS A 695 2.56 -4.03 24.15
N ALA A 696 1.76 -3.97 23.08
CA ALA A 696 2.23 -3.62 21.75
C ALA A 696 2.80 -2.18 21.71
N ILE A 697 2.09 -1.20 22.29
CA ILE A 697 2.57 0.19 22.36
C ILE A 697 3.84 0.29 23.22
N ALA A 698 3.91 -0.43 24.35
CA ALA A 698 5.12 -0.46 25.17
C ALA A 698 6.33 -1.02 24.38
N GLU A 699 6.14 -2.07 23.57
CA GLU A 699 7.20 -2.62 22.72
C GLU A 699 7.66 -1.61 21.64
N ILE A 700 6.72 -0.91 21.00
CA ILE A 700 7.01 0.10 19.98
C ILE A 700 7.78 1.30 20.56
N VAL A 701 7.36 1.80 21.73
CA VAL A 701 8.04 2.90 22.43
C VAL A 701 9.42 2.46 22.92
N ASN A 702 9.54 1.24 23.46
CA ASN A 702 10.83 0.65 23.85
C ASN A 702 11.77 0.46 22.65
N ALA A 703 11.23 0.27 21.45
CA ALA A 703 11.97 0.16 20.19
C ALA A 703 12.36 1.51 19.56
N SER A 704 12.22 2.61 20.30
CA SER A 704 12.55 4.00 19.91
C SER A 704 11.62 4.65 18.86
N HIS A 705 10.44 4.10 18.58
CA HIS A 705 9.50 4.73 17.65
C HIS A 705 8.63 5.79 18.35
N SER A 706 8.30 6.87 17.63
CA SER A 706 7.38 7.89 18.13
C SER A 706 5.95 7.44 17.86
N VAL A 707 5.15 7.25 18.91
CA VAL A 707 3.74 6.92 18.80
C VAL A 707 2.91 8.19 18.78
N VAL A 708 1.97 8.29 17.84
CA VAL A 708 1.04 9.39 17.64
C VAL A 708 -0.37 8.83 17.51
N MET A 709 -1.35 9.47 18.14
CA MET A 709 -2.77 9.12 18.00
C MET A 709 -3.49 10.16 17.14
N ILE A 710 -4.23 9.72 16.12
CA ILE A 710 -5.05 10.59 15.25
C ILE A 710 -6.49 10.08 15.29
N THR A 711 -7.38 10.80 15.96
CA THR A 711 -8.76 10.34 16.22
C THR A 711 -9.81 11.42 15.97
N GLY A 712 -11.04 10.97 15.68
CA GLY A 712 -12.23 11.82 15.64
C GLY A 712 -12.86 12.10 17.00
N ASP A 713 -12.39 11.43 18.06
CA ASP A 713 -12.96 11.54 19.41
C ASP A 713 -12.65 12.88 20.09
N ASN A 714 -13.35 13.13 21.21
CA ASN A 714 -13.12 14.30 22.06
C ASN A 714 -11.66 14.32 22.55
N PRO A 715 -10.97 15.49 22.52
CA PRO A 715 -9.61 15.62 23.04
C PRO A 715 -9.43 15.06 24.45
N LEU A 716 -10.38 15.25 25.38
CA LEU A 716 -10.23 14.75 26.75
C LEU A 716 -10.13 13.22 26.82
N THR A 717 -10.98 12.52 26.07
CA THR A 717 -10.97 11.06 25.97
C THR A 717 -9.70 10.54 25.30
N ALA A 718 -9.26 11.19 24.22
CA ALA A 718 -8.03 10.84 23.52
C ALA A 718 -6.80 11.00 24.42
N CYS A 719 -6.75 12.10 25.19
CA CYS A 719 -5.70 12.36 26.15
C CYS A 719 -5.69 11.35 27.32
N HIS A 720 -6.87 10.92 27.78
CA HIS A 720 -6.99 9.87 28.79
C HIS A 720 -6.39 8.55 28.29
N VAL A 721 -6.80 8.10 27.10
CA VAL A 721 -6.27 6.86 26.49
C VAL A 721 -4.76 6.96 26.25
N ALA A 722 -4.26 8.13 25.83
CA ALA A 722 -2.83 8.36 25.65
C ALA A 722 -2.03 8.26 26.96
N LYS A 723 -2.59 8.75 28.08
CA LYS A 723 -2.01 8.58 29.42
C LYS A 723 -2.06 7.12 29.89
N GLU A 724 -3.15 6.39 29.62
CA GLU A 724 -3.30 4.99 30.02
C GLU A 724 -2.34 4.05 29.28
N LEU A 725 -2.11 4.30 27.98
CA LEU A 725 -1.15 3.58 27.14
C LEU A 725 0.32 3.99 27.39
N LYS A 726 0.55 5.08 28.15
CA LYS A 726 1.88 5.56 28.57
C LYS A 726 2.86 5.88 27.43
N PHE A 727 2.38 6.38 26.31
CA PHE A 727 3.25 6.91 25.25
C PHE A 727 3.47 8.43 25.32
N THR A 728 2.78 9.11 26.24
CA THR A 728 3.11 10.48 26.68
C THR A 728 4.17 10.40 27.76
N GLN A 729 5.29 11.09 27.57
CA GLN A 729 6.47 10.98 28.44
C GLN A 729 6.59 12.16 29.42
N LYS A 730 5.93 13.28 29.11
CA LYS A 730 6.01 14.50 29.92
C LYS A 730 4.81 14.62 30.87
N ASN A 731 5.02 15.34 31.96
CA ASN A 731 4.04 15.47 33.05
C ASN A 731 2.73 16.13 32.60
N ASP A 732 2.83 17.16 31.76
CA ASP A 732 1.69 17.96 31.33
C ASP A 732 1.49 17.85 29.82
N LEU A 733 0.23 17.54 29.45
CA LEU A 733 -0.23 17.52 28.08
C LEU A 733 -1.17 18.70 27.85
N LEU A 734 -0.82 19.56 26.88
CA LEU A 734 -1.53 20.79 26.57
C LEU A 734 -2.43 20.62 25.34
N ILE A 735 -3.67 21.06 25.47
CA ILE A 735 -4.70 21.03 24.43
C ILE A 735 -4.87 22.44 23.87
N LEU A 736 -4.75 22.58 22.55
CA LEU A 736 -5.05 23.85 21.88
C LEU A 736 -6.57 24.06 21.82
N SER A 737 -7.06 25.05 22.59
CA SER A 737 -8.48 25.32 22.77
C SER A 737 -8.80 26.80 22.50
N LYS A 738 -10.02 27.06 22.02
CA LYS A 738 -10.53 28.41 21.81
C LYS A 738 -11.29 28.89 23.05
N THR A 739 -10.95 30.07 23.56
CA THR A 739 -11.63 30.70 24.70
C THR A 739 -11.92 32.16 24.37
N ASN A 740 -13.20 32.58 24.38
CA ASN A 740 -13.61 33.98 24.16
C ASN A 740 -12.91 34.68 22.97
N ASN A 741 -12.86 34.00 21.82
CA ASN A 741 -12.20 34.39 20.56
C ASN A 741 -10.67 34.32 20.49
N ASP A 742 -9.97 34.08 21.60
CA ASP A 742 -8.52 33.87 21.59
C ASP A 742 -8.16 32.38 21.72
N TRP A 743 -7.02 32.00 21.14
CA TRP A 743 -6.50 30.63 21.18
C TRP A 743 -5.43 30.50 22.27
N SER A 744 -5.58 29.49 23.14
CA SER A 744 -4.62 29.19 24.20
C SER A 744 -4.39 27.69 24.39
N TRP A 745 -3.22 27.36 24.92
CA TRP A 745 -2.80 26.02 25.30
C TRP A 745 -3.23 25.75 26.74
N LYS A 746 -4.13 24.79 26.94
CA LYS A 746 -4.69 24.45 28.26
C LYS A 746 -4.30 23.04 28.71
N SER A 747 -3.95 22.89 29.99
CA SER A 747 -3.82 21.56 30.61
C SER A 747 -5.19 20.89 30.80
N ILE A 748 -5.20 19.55 30.90
CA ILE A 748 -6.42 18.73 31.11
C ILE A 748 -7.18 19.13 32.39
N ASP A 749 -6.44 19.52 33.43
CA ASP A 749 -6.97 19.94 34.73
C ASP A 749 -7.22 21.46 34.79
N ASN A 750 -7.04 22.18 33.67
CA ASN A 750 -7.10 23.64 33.56
C ASN A 750 -6.10 24.38 34.49
N SER A 751 -5.08 23.70 35.01
CA SER A 751 -4.06 24.29 35.89
C SER A 751 -3.10 25.25 35.18
N VAL A 752 -2.89 25.06 33.88
CA VAL A 752 -1.99 25.84 33.04
C VAL A 752 -2.78 26.35 31.83
N ASP A 753 -2.74 27.66 31.60
CA ASP A 753 -3.34 28.34 30.44
C ASP A 753 -2.29 29.29 29.84
N LEU A 754 -1.80 28.99 28.64
CA LEU A 754 -0.71 29.73 27.98
C LEU A 754 -1.17 30.24 26.60
N PRO A 755 -1.01 31.54 26.27
CA PRO A 755 -1.40 32.04 24.96
C PRO A 755 -0.47 31.49 23.86
N VAL A 756 -1.00 31.32 22.63
CA VAL A 756 -0.22 30.76 21.50
C VAL A 756 1.04 31.58 21.18
N GLN A 757 0.98 32.91 21.37
CA GLN A 757 2.09 33.84 21.12
C GLN A 757 3.18 33.82 22.20
N HIS A 758 2.99 33.10 23.31
CA HIS A 758 3.94 33.09 24.43
C HIS A 758 5.31 32.52 24.02
N PHE A 759 5.36 31.61 23.04
CA PHE A 759 6.58 30.95 22.62
C PHE A 759 7.09 31.50 21.29
N LYS A 760 8.24 32.19 21.31
CA LYS A 760 8.95 32.65 20.10
C LYS A 760 9.61 31.49 19.34
N THR A 761 9.87 30.37 20.01
CA THR A 761 10.53 29.21 19.41
C THR A 761 9.77 27.91 19.74
N PRO A 762 9.36 27.12 18.72
CA PRO A 762 8.59 25.89 18.93
C PRO A 762 9.31 24.84 19.79
N LYS A 763 10.65 24.88 19.84
CA LYS A 763 11.48 23.96 20.63
C LYS A 763 11.31 24.09 22.15
N GLU A 764 11.00 25.28 22.67
CA GLU A 764 10.80 25.46 24.12
C GLU A 764 9.51 24.81 24.59
N LEU A 765 8.45 24.93 23.77
CA LEU A 765 7.15 24.32 24.00
C LEU A 765 7.25 22.79 23.96
N THR A 766 7.87 22.24 22.90
CA THR A 766 7.98 20.79 22.70
C THR A 766 8.98 20.12 23.63
N ALA A 767 9.90 20.88 24.25
CA ALA A 767 10.79 20.34 25.30
C ALA A 767 10.06 20.14 26.63
N LYS A 768 9.18 21.07 27.02
CA LYS A 768 8.51 21.06 28.33
C LYS A 768 7.18 20.29 28.35
N TYR A 769 6.42 20.34 27.25
CA TYR A 769 5.04 19.83 27.21
C TYR A 769 4.82 18.85 26.05
N ASP A 770 3.89 17.91 26.25
CA ASP A 770 3.34 17.11 25.15
C ASP A 770 2.08 17.82 24.62
N LEU A 771 1.84 17.76 23.32
CA LEU A 771 0.82 18.59 22.66
C LEU A 771 -0.33 17.75 22.11
N CYS A 772 -1.54 18.31 22.24
CA CYS A 772 -2.77 17.86 21.61
C CYS A 772 -3.41 18.98 20.78
N ILE A 773 -3.66 18.72 19.50
CA ILE A 773 -4.32 19.67 18.60
C ILE A 773 -5.70 19.16 18.20
N THR A 774 -6.66 20.06 18.15
CA THR A 774 -8.02 19.80 17.67
C THR A 774 -8.17 20.14 16.19
N GLY A 775 -9.16 19.56 15.50
CA GLY A 775 -9.41 19.84 14.07
C GLY A 775 -9.60 21.33 13.76
N GLU A 776 -10.27 22.08 14.64
CA GLU A 776 -10.42 23.53 14.52
C GLU A 776 -9.09 24.27 14.77
N GLY A 777 -8.32 23.80 15.75
CA GLY A 777 -6.99 24.34 16.06
C GLY A 777 -6.00 24.15 14.90
N LEU A 778 -6.10 23.04 14.17
CA LEU A 778 -5.32 22.82 12.94
C LEU A 778 -5.66 23.88 11.88
N THR A 779 -6.94 24.10 11.59
CA THR A 779 -7.38 25.08 10.59
C THR A 779 -6.88 26.48 10.95
N PHE A 780 -7.01 26.88 12.21
CA PHE A 780 -6.48 28.15 12.71
C PHE A 780 -4.95 28.27 12.49
N LEU A 781 -4.19 27.22 12.82
CA LEU A 781 -2.73 27.23 12.63
C LEU A 781 -2.34 27.23 11.15
N ILE A 782 -3.10 26.60 10.25
CA ILE A 782 -2.87 26.64 8.81
C ILE A 782 -3.04 28.07 8.28
N GLU A 783 -4.11 28.77 8.69
CA GLU A 783 -4.42 30.11 8.19
C GLU A 783 -3.48 31.18 8.75
N GLN A 784 -3.15 31.12 10.04
CA GLN A 784 -2.45 32.20 10.73
C GLN A 784 -0.96 31.93 10.97
N TYR A 785 -0.55 30.66 11.15
CA TYR A 785 0.80 30.29 11.61
C TYR A 785 1.37 29.06 10.88
N HIS A 786 1.24 28.98 9.56
CA HIS A 786 1.61 27.78 8.77
C HIS A 786 3.05 27.30 8.99
N LYS A 787 4.02 28.22 9.08
CA LYS A 787 5.43 27.87 9.32
C LYS A 787 5.65 27.25 10.71
N PHE A 788 4.98 27.80 11.72
CA PHE A 788 5.04 27.26 13.09
C PHE A 788 4.42 25.86 13.16
N LEU A 789 3.31 25.63 12.44
CA LEU A 789 2.65 24.32 12.35
C LEU A 789 3.61 23.24 11.82
N ILE A 790 4.32 23.52 10.72
CA ILE A 790 5.26 22.57 10.11
C ILE A 790 6.35 22.15 11.10
N ASP A 791 6.86 23.08 11.92
CA ASP A 791 7.91 22.80 12.90
C ASP A 791 7.42 22.00 14.11
N ILE A 792 6.15 22.17 14.52
CA ILE A 792 5.60 21.47 15.71
C ILE A 792 5.02 20.09 15.38
N ILE A 793 4.52 19.86 14.14
CA ILE A 793 3.79 18.64 13.75
C ILE A 793 4.49 17.34 14.18
N PRO A 794 5.80 17.15 13.97
CA PRO A 794 6.50 15.92 14.35
C PRO A 794 6.51 15.62 15.86
N ASN A 795 6.31 16.65 16.69
CA ASN A 795 6.37 16.57 18.14
C ASN A 795 4.99 16.43 18.80
N ILE A 796 3.90 16.54 18.03
CA ILE A 796 2.54 16.39 18.55
C ILE A 796 2.23 14.92 18.77
N LYS A 797 1.61 14.60 19.92
CA LYS A 797 1.29 13.20 20.29
C LYS A 797 -0.16 12.83 20.04
N VAL A 798 -1.07 13.80 20.12
CA VAL A 798 -2.52 13.54 19.97
C VAL A 798 -3.13 14.56 19.01
N PHE A 799 -3.84 14.05 18.02
CA PHE A 799 -4.70 14.81 17.13
C PHE A 799 -6.13 14.35 17.36
N ALA A 800 -7.02 15.24 17.81
CA ALA A 800 -8.37 14.90 18.26
C ALA A 800 -9.45 15.70 17.51
N ARG A 801 -10.65 15.14 17.34
CA ARG A 801 -11.72 15.70 16.49
C ARG A 801 -11.25 16.00 15.05
N PHE A 802 -10.42 15.13 14.47
CA PHE A 802 -9.94 15.31 13.10
C PHE A 802 -10.92 14.72 12.09
N ALA A 803 -11.23 15.48 11.05
CA ALA A 803 -11.95 14.99 9.87
C ALA A 803 -11.03 14.10 9.00
N PRO A 804 -11.58 13.21 8.15
CA PRO A 804 -10.78 12.31 7.30
C PRO A 804 -9.70 13.02 6.48
N LYS A 805 -10.04 14.13 5.82
CA LYS A 805 -9.09 14.96 5.04
C LYS A 805 -7.96 15.56 5.90
N GLN A 806 -8.24 15.85 7.16
CA GLN A 806 -7.22 16.37 8.09
C GLN A 806 -6.25 15.26 8.52
N LYS A 807 -6.71 14.00 8.65
CA LYS A 807 -5.82 12.85 8.90
C LYS A 807 -4.82 12.67 7.77
N GLU A 808 -5.30 12.74 6.53
CA GLU A 808 -4.46 12.69 5.32
C GLU A 808 -3.41 13.81 5.32
N PHE A 809 -3.83 15.04 5.59
CA PHE A 809 -2.93 16.20 5.65
C PHE A 809 -1.76 16.01 6.63
N VAL A 810 -2.01 15.43 7.81
CA VAL A 810 -0.95 15.17 8.81
C VAL A 810 0.09 14.20 8.26
N ILE A 811 -0.35 13.07 7.68
CA ILE A 811 0.55 12.06 7.11
C ILE A 811 1.37 12.64 5.95
N VAL A 812 0.72 13.34 5.00
CA VAL A 812 1.41 13.97 3.86
C VAL A 812 2.42 15.00 4.33
N THR A 813 2.11 15.77 5.37
CA THR A 813 3.03 16.79 5.91
C THR A 813 4.24 16.13 6.58
N LEU A 814 4.03 15.07 7.37
CA LEU A 814 5.12 14.31 7.99
C LEU A 814 6.06 13.68 6.95
N ASN A 815 5.51 13.10 5.89
CA ASN A 815 6.30 12.54 4.80
C ASN A 815 7.05 13.63 4.02
N SER A 816 6.45 14.81 3.85
CA SER A 816 7.09 15.95 3.18
C SER A 816 8.30 16.51 3.94
N LEU A 817 8.31 16.31 5.27
CA LEU A 817 9.43 16.63 6.16
C LEU A 817 10.54 15.56 6.18
N GLY A 818 10.36 14.44 5.47
CA GLY A 818 11.37 13.37 5.40
C GLY A 818 11.22 12.27 6.45
N TYR A 819 10.19 12.31 7.29
CA TYR A 819 9.91 11.21 8.24
C TYR A 819 9.21 10.05 7.53
N VAL A 820 9.64 8.83 7.85
CA VAL A 820 8.94 7.61 7.39
C VAL A 820 7.77 7.32 8.33
N THR A 821 6.56 7.36 7.81
CA THR A 821 5.33 7.20 8.61
C THR A 821 4.67 5.84 8.43
N LEU A 822 4.15 5.32 9.53
CA LEU A 822 3.22 4.18 9.56
C LEU A 822 1.87 4.66 10.04
N MET A 823 0.78 4.32 9.34
CA MET A 823 -0.59 4.59 9.79
C MET A 823 -1.31 3.26 10.03
N CYS A 824 -1.94 3.10 11.19
CA CYS A 824 -2.82 1.99 11.50
C CYS A 824 -4.23 2.48 11.77
N GLY A 825 -5.20 1.89 11.07
CA GLY A 825 -6.62 2.21 11.21
C GLY A 825 -7.51 1.05 10.76
N ASP A 826 -8.79 1.12 11.08
CA ASP A 826 -9.81 0.13 10.72
C ASP A 826 -10.99 0.75 9.98
N GLY A 827 -11.20 2.06 10.12
CA GLY A 827 -12.34 2.77 9.55
C GLY A 827 -12.10 3.36 8.16
N THR A 828 -13.20 3.63 7.45
CA THR A 828 -13.21 4.43 6.20
C THR A 828 -12.59 5.81 6.33
N ASN A 829 -12.73 6.40 7.51
CA ASN A 829 -12.20 7.73 7.81
C ASN A 829 -10.67 7.77 7.74
N ASP A 830 -10.00 6.62 7.75
CA ASP A 830 -8.54 6.50 7.71
C ASP A 830 -7.99 6.21 6.31
N VAL A 831 -8.85 5.95 5.33
CA VAL A 831 -8.48 5.51 3.98
C VAL A 831 -7.44 6.41 3.31
N GLY A 832 -7.65 7.73 3.36
CA GLY A 832 -6.69 8.70 2.82
C GLY A 832 -5.33 8.65 3.54
N ALA A 833 -5.36 8.61 4.88
CA ALA A 833 -4.16 8.53 5.69
C ALA A 833 -3.39 7.21 5.50
N LEU A 834 -4.09 6.06 5.43
CA LEU A 834 -3.53 4.73 5.19
C LEU A 834 -2.85 4.64 3.83
N LYS A 835 -3.46 5.26 2.81
CA LYS A 835 -2.94 5.26 1.43
C LYS A 835 -1.66 6.10 1.29
N HIS A 836 -1.64 7.26 1.93
CA HIS A 836 -0.52 8.21 1.83
C HIS A 836 0.64 7.90 2.78
N ALA A 837 0.43 7.08 3.82
CA ALA A 837 1.51 6.61 4.67
C ALA A 837 2.51 5.74 3.86
N ASP A 838 3.79 5.76 4.24
CA ASP A 838 4.78 4.87 3.65
C ASP A 838 4.44 3.41 3.95
N VAL A 839 3.90 3.16 5.14
CA VAL A 839 3.39 1.86 5.58
C VAL A 839 1.98 2.02 6.15
N GLY A 840 0.95 1.75 5.35
CA GLY A 840 -0.44 1.69 5.82
C GLY A 840 -0.83 0.27 6.27
N VAL A 841 -1.43 0.16 7.45
CA VAL A 841 -1.91 -1.10 8.04
C VAL A 841 -3.40 -1.00 8.35
N ALA A 842 -4.22 -1.81 7.67
CA ALA A 842 -5.64 -1.94 7.97
C ALA A 842 -5.91 -3.11 8.91
N ILE A 843 -6.68 -2.88 9.97
CA ILE A 843 -7.22 -3.94 10.84
C ILE A 843 -8.66 -4.22 10.41
N LEU A 844 -9.01 -5.48 10.16
CA LEU A 844 -10.40 -5.82 9.81
C LEU A 844 -11.33 -5.69 11.02
N PRO A 845 -12.48 -5.01 10.89
CA PRO A 845 -13.46 -4.89 11.96
C PRO A 845 -14.08 -6.25 12.30
N ASN A 846 -14.38 -6.49 13.58
CA ASN A 846 -14.88 -7.79 14.09
C ASN A 846 -13.98 -9.01 13.81
N ALA A 847 -12.69 -8.80 13.53
CA ALA A 847 -11.72 -9.88 13.42
C ALA A 847 -11.55 -10.62 14.76
N PRO A 848 -11.37 -11.95 14.74
CA PRO A 848 -11.08 -12.69 15.97
C PRO A 848 -9.74 -12.24 16.56
N GLU A 849 -9.69 -12.08 17.88
CA GLU A 849 -8.45 -11.68 18.59
C GLU A 849 -7.33 -12.71 18.45
N ARG A 850 -7.68 -13.98 18.18
CA ARG A 850 -6.74 -15.07 17.93
C ARG A 850 -7.18 -15.87 16.72
N ALA A 851 -6.21 -16.34 15.94
CA ALA A 851 -6.49 -17.31 14.88
C ALA A 851 -7.16 -18.54 15.52
N LYS A 852 -8.31 -18.96 14.98
CA LYS A 852 -8.91 -20.24 15.37
C LYS A 852 -7.86 -21.31 15.07
N GLU A 853 -7.37 -22.01 16.09
CA GLU A 853 -6.61 -23.23 15.86
C GLU A 853 -7.49 -24.11 14.98
N LYS A 854 -7.04 -24.41 13.74
CA LYS A 854 -7.73 -25.40 12.92
C LYS A 854 -7.89 -26.62 13.82
N PRO A 855 -9.11 -27.15 14.01
CA PRO A 855 -9.26 -28.43 14.66
C PRO A 855 -8.25 -29.36 14.02
N ARG A 856 -7.39 -29.99 14.81
CA ARG A 856 -6.59 -31.10 14.29
C ARG A 856 -7.62 -32.05 13.71
N GLU A 857 -7.76 -32.09 12.39
CA GLU A 857 -8.49 -33.17 11.74
C GLU A 857 -7.84 -34.43 12.27
N GLU A 858 -8.57 -35.15 13.14
CA GLU A 858 -8.24 -36.51 13.46
C GLU A 858 -8.11 -37.20 12.12
N LYS A 859 -6.88 -37.58 11.79
CA LYS A 859 -6.56 -38.31 10.57
C LYS A 859 -7.56 -39.47 10.52
N PRO A 860 -8.39 -39.61 9.47
CA PRO A 860 -9.05 -40.87 9.23
C PRO A 860 -7.93 -41.91 9.14
N GLU A 861 -8.00 -42.96 9.97
CA GLU A 861 -7.17 -44.14 9.74
C GLU A 861 -7.32 -44.54 8.27
N PRO A 862 -6.22 -44.85 7.56
CA PRO A 862 -6.33 -45.21 6.16
C PRO A 862 -7.11 -46.52 6.05
N GLU A 863 -8.36 -46.45 5.56
CA GLU A 863 -9.02 -47.62 5.01
C GLU A 863 -8.14 -48.17 3.88
N LEU A 864 -7.58 -49.37 4.10
CA LEU A 864 -6.83 -50.07 3.06
C LEU A 864 -7.75 -50.30 1.84
N PRO A 865 -7.26 -50.05 0.60
CA PRO A 865 -8.02 -50.40 -0.60
C PRO A 865 -8.36 -51.89 -0.59
N ARG A 866 -9.61 -52.24 -0.87
CA ARG A 866 -10.03 -53.63 -1.10
C ARG A 866 -9.11 -54.26 -2.14
N ARG A 867 -8.43 -55.34 -1.74
CA ARG A 867 -7.47 -56.10 -2.55
C ARG A 867 -8.12 -56.59 -3.85
N LEU A 868 -7.59 -56.16 -4.99
CA LEU A 868 -7.80 -56.82 -6.28
C LEU A 868 -6.61 -57.74 -6.57
N THR A 869 -6.93 -58.99 -6.91
CA THR A 869 -5.99 -60.10 -7.13
C THR A 869 -5.34 -60.01 -8.51
N GLY A 870 -4.02 -59.79 -8.56
CA GLY A 870 -3.18 -59.87 -9.76
C GLY A 870 -1.68 -59.84 -9.39
N PRO A 871 -0.77 -60.34 -10.26
CA PRO A 871 0.65 -60.49 -9.92
C PRO A 871 1.34 -59.13 -9.76
N ARG A 872 2.10 -58.98 -8.68
CA ARG A 872 2.73 -57.73 -8.22
C ARG A 872 4.09 -57.48 -8.87
N ASP A 873 4.27 -56.27 -9.40
CA ASP A 873 5.59 -55.72 -9.71
C ASP A 873 6.00 -54.71 -8.60
N PRO A 874 6.97 -55.05 -7.71
CA PRO A 874 7.32 -54.23 -6.55
C PRO A 874 7.84 -52.83 -6.92
N ARG A 875 8.43 -52.68 -8.12
CA ARG A 875 8.95 -51.39 -8.60
C ARG A 875 7.83 -50.44 -9.03
N ALA A 876 6.71 -50.98 -9.50
CA ALA A 876 5.56 -50.17 -9.92
C ALA A 876 4.79 -49.60 -8.72
N GLU A 877 4.59 -50.41 -7.66
CA GLU A 877 4.00 -49.94 -6.39
C GLU A 877 4.86 -48.83 -5.74
N ALA A 878 6.19 -49.01 -5.68
CA ALA A 878 7.09 -48.00 -5.11
C ALA A 878 7.10 -46.68 -5.89
N ARG A 879 7.04 -46.74 -7.23
CA ARG A 879 6.92 -45.54 -8.09
C ARG A 879 5.57 -44.85 -7.92
N ALA A 880 4.47 -45.61 -7.84
CA ALA A 880 3.14 -45.05 -7.62
C ALA A 880 3.02 -44.37 -6.26
N GLU A 881 3.62 -44.96 -5.22
CA GLU A 881 3.64 -44.40 -3.87
C GLU A 881 4.52 -43.14 -3.77
N ALA A 882 5.68 -43.13 -4.43
CA ALA A 882 6.54 -41.95 -4.55
C ALA A 882 5.85 -40.82 -5.33
N ALA A 883 5.18 -41.14 -6.45
CA ALA A 883 4.42 -40.18 -7.23
C ALA A 883 3.23 -39.61 -6.44
N MET A 884 2.54 -40.43 -5.65
CA MET A 884 1.43 -39.98 -4.79
C MET A 884 1.92 -39.10 -3.64
N ARG A 885 3.07 -39.41 -3.03
CA ARG A 885 3.74 -38.54 -2.04
C ARG A 885 4.14 -37.21 -2.65
N LEU A 886 4.74 -37.22 -3.85
CA LEU A 886 5.10 -36.01 -4.57
C LEU A 886 3.86 -35.16 -4.89
N ARG A 887 2.79 -35.78 -5.36
CA ARG A 887 1.53 -35.09 -5.70
C ARG A 887 0.83 -34.52 -4.45
N ARG A 888 0.88 -35.22 -3.31
CA ARG A 888 0.40 -34.67 -2.02
C ARG A 888 1.30 -33.54 -1.50
N ALA A 889 2.61 -33.64 -1.68
CA ALA A 889 3.54 -32.56 -1.31
C ALA A 889 3.30 -31.32 -2.18
N MET A 890 3.12 -31.50 -3.49
CA MET A 890 2.75 -30.42 -4.42
C MET A 890 1.39 -29.82 -4.09
N LYS A 891 0.39 -30.65 -3.75
CA LYS A 891 -0.94 -30.14 -3.37
C LYS A 891 -0.91 -29.39 -2.03
N LYS A 892 -0.09 -29.83 -1.06
CA LYS A 892 0.13 -29.07 0.19
C LYS A 892 0.85 -27.75 -0.04
N LEU A 893 1.83 -27.71 -0.94
CA LEU A 893 2.46 -26.47 -1.37
C LEU A 893 1.44 -25.54 -2.05
N GLU A 894 0.59 -26.07 -2.94
CA GLU A 894 -0.49 -25.29 -3.58
C GLU A 894 -1.57 -24.81 -2.59
N GLU A 895 -1.92 -25.61 -1.58
CA GLU A 895 -2.90 -25.24 -0.55
C GLU A 895 -2.32 -24.27 0.50
N GLU A 896 -1.00 -24.29 0.74
CA GLU A 896 -0.28 -23.29 1.56
C GLU A 896 -0.07 -21.98 0.79
N ASP A 897 0.07 -22.03 -0.54
CA ASP A 897 0.25 -20.87 -1.43
C ASP A 897 -1.06 -20.20 -1.87
N GLN A 898 -2.23 -20.73 -1.51
CA GLN A 898 -3.50 -20.07 -1.83
C GLN A 898 -3.86 -19.01 -0.77
N PRO A 899 -3.82 -17.70 -1.11
CA PRO A 899 -4.38 -16.68 -0.25
C PRO A 899 -5.91 -16.89 -0.19
N GLN A 900 -6.42 -17.32 0.98
CA GLN A 900 -7.86 -17.33 1.23
C GLN A 900 -8.43 -15.92 1.05
N PHE A 901 -9.45 -15.80 0.21
CA PHE A 901 -10.13 -14.54 -0.12
C PHE A 901 -10.61 -13.80 1.13
N VAL A 902 -10.11 -12.58 1.32
CA VAL A 902 -10.61 -11.62 2.32
C VAL A 902 -11.66 -10.75 1.61
N ARG A 903 -12.85 -10.61 2.19
CA ARG A 903 -13.79 -9.56 1.78
C ARG A 903 -13.18 -8.23 2.19
N LEU A 904 -12.59 -7.53 1.24
CA LEU A 904 -11.93 -6.26 1.47
C LEU A 904 -13.00 -5.17 1.63
N GLY A 905 -12.92 -4.39 2.71
CA GLY A 905 -13.59 -3.08 2.83
C GLY A 905 -12.63 -1.93 2.49
N ASP A 906 -13.12 -0.69 2.40
CA ASP A 906 -12.35 0.49 1.93
C ASP A 906 -10.98 0.65 2.60
N ALA A 907 -10.89 0.47 3.94
CA ALA A 907 -9.63 0.60 4.68
C ALA A 907 -8.60 -0.46 4.25
N SER A 908 -9.03 -1.72 4.08
CA SER A 908 -8.16 -2.83 3.63
C SER A 908 -7.75 -2.74 2.16
N VAL A 909 -8.56 -2.06 1.36
CA VAL A 909 -8.27 -1.78 -0.04
C VAL A 909 -7.19 -0.71 -0.18
N ALA A 910 -7.23 0.31 0.67
CA ALA A 910 -6.30 1.44 0.63
C ALA A 910 -4.95 1.15 1.29
N ALA A 911 -4.91 0.25 2.29
CA ALA A 911 -3.70 -0.09 3.00
C ALA A 911 -2.88 -1.17 2.27
N PRO A 912 -1.54 -1.00 2.14
CA PRO A 912 -0.68 -2.04 1.59
C PRO A 912 -0.64 -3.31 2.45
N PHE A 913 -0.87 -3.19 3.76
CA PHE A 913 -0.96 -4.32 4.69
C PHE A 913 -2.38 -4.42 5.28
N THR A 914 -2.92 -5.63 5.34
CA THR A 914 -4.22 -5.92 5.98
C THR A 914 -4.06 -7.07 6.98
N SER A 915 -4.42 -6.83 8.25
CA SER A 915 -4.40 -7.82 9.32
C SER A 915 -5.76 -8.52 9.45
N ARG A 916 -5.77 -9.87 9.44
CA ARG A 916 -7.01 -10.66 9.66
C ARG A 916 -7.35 -10.83 11.14
N LEU A 917 -6.46 -10.41 12.04
CA LEU A 917 -6.65 -10.45 13.48
C LEU A 917 -6.89 -9.03 13.97
N SER A 918 -7.74 -8.87 14.98
CA SER A 918 -7.99 -7.57 15.63
C SER A 918 -6.82 -7.09 16.51
N SER A 919 -5.75 -7.89 16.60
CA SER A 919 -4.57 -7.63 17.42
C SER A 919 -3.63 -6.57 16.81
N ILE A 920 -3.14 -5.67 17.67
CA ILE A 920 -2.22 -4.58 17.32
C ILE A 920 -0.77 -5.08 17.17
N PHE A 921 -0.47 -6.28 17.67
CA PHE A 921 0.84 -6.91 17.48
C PHE A 921 1.21 -7.13 16.01
N CYS A 922 0.24 -7.10 15.09
CA CYS A 922 0.52 -7.14 13.65
C CYS A 922 1.53 -6.05 13.23
N ILE A 923 1.49 -4.85 13.82
CA ILE A 923 2.44 -3.76 13.54
C ILE A 923 3.84 -4.14 13.99
N CYS A 924 3.96 -4.72 15.18
CA CYS A 924 5.26 -5.21 15.68
C CYS A 924 5.82 -6.29 14.74
N HIS A 925 4.99 -7.19 14.23
CA HIS A 925 5.40 -8.20 13.25
C HIS A 925 5.83 -7.59 11.92
N ILE A 926 5.11 -6.59 11.41
CA ILE A 926 5.45 -5.87 10.17
C ILE A 926 6.78 -5.14 10.33
N ILE A 927 7.02 -4.43 11.44
CA ILE A 927 8.29 -3.74 11.70
C ILE A 927 9.43 -4.75 11.87
N LYS A 928 9.24 -5.84 12.63
CA LYS A 928 10.24 -6.90 12.80
C LYS A 928 10.64 -7.51 11.47
N GLN A 929 9.66 -7.88 10.64
CA GLN A 929 9.92 -8.43 9.32
C GLN A 929 10.59 -7.39 8.43
N GLY A 930 10.11 -6.15 8.41
CA GLY A 930 10.69 -5.08 7.62
C GLY A 930 12.14 -4.77 7.98
N ARG A 931 12.49 -4.74 9.27
CA ARG A 931 13.88 -4.61 9.74
C ARG A 931 14.74 -5.79 9.29
N CYS A 932 14.24 -7.02 9.40
CA CYS A 932 14.94 -8.21 8.91
C CYS A 932 15.18 -8.12 7.40
N THR A 933 14.15 -7.85 6.60
CA THR A 933 14.27 -7.74 5.14
C THR A 933 15.23 -6.63 4.74
N LEU A 934 15.16 -5.45 5.39
CA LEU A 934 16.05 -4.33 5.10
C LEU A 934 17.51 -4.64 5.43
N VAL A 935 17.79 -5.29 6.56
CA VAL A 935 19.16 -5.68 6.90
C VAL A 935 19.67 -6.75 5.94
N THR A 936 18.85 -7.73 5.59
CA THR A 936 19.18 -8.75 4.59
C THR A 936 19.52 -8.11 3.24
N THR A 937 18.72 -7.17 2.74
CA THR A 937 19.01 -6.50 1.46
C THR A 937 20.30 -5.68 1.52
N LEU A 938 20.53 -4.91 2.59
CA LEU A 938 21.78 -4.15 2.76
C LEU A 938 23.01 -5.05 2.83
N GLN A 939 22.92 -6.20 3.50
CA GLN A 939 24.02 -7.18 3.55
C GLN A 939 24.30 -7.79 2.18
N MET A 940 23.25 -8.11 1.42
CA MET A 940 23.38 -8.62 0.07
C MET A 940 24.11 -7.61 -0.82
N PHE A 941 23.74 -6.32 -0.78
CA PHE A 941 24.48 -5.27 -1.50
C PHE A 941 25.96 -5.21 -1.09
N LYS A 942 26.28 -5.29 0.21
CA LYS A 942 27.68 -5.28 0.69
C LYS A 942 28.48 -6.47 0.17
N ILE A 943 27.94 -7.67 0.28
CA ILE A 943 28.60 -8.90 -0.17
C ILE A 943 28.83 -8.86 -1.69
N LEU A 944 27.82 -8.41 -2.41
CA LEU A 944 27.82 -8.31 -3.85
C LEU A 944 28.83 -7.28 -4.37
N ALA A 945 28.96 -6.12 -3.72
CA ALA A 945 30.04 -5.16 -4.01
C ALA A 945 31.43 -5.80 -3.87
N LEU A 946 31.68 -6.48 -2.74
CA LEU A 946 33.00 -7.08 -2.48
C LEU A 946 33.32 -8.18 -3.49
N ASN A 947 32.35 -9.04 -3.77
CA ASN A 947 32.52 -10.13 -4.73
C ASN A 947 32.77 -9.58 -6.15
N ALA A 948 32.06 -8.52 -6.56
CA ALA A 948 32.27 -7.85 -7.84
C ALA A 948 33.69 -7.26 -7.95
N LEU A 949 34.19 -6.59 -6.91
CA LEU A 949 35.53 -6.02 -6.88
C LEU A 949 36.64 -7.09 -6.91
N ILE A 950 36.47 -8.17 -6.13
CA ILE A 950 37.39 -9.32 -6.13
C ILE A 950 37.41 -9.98 -7.52
N LEU A 951 36.24 -10.19 -8.12
CA LEU A 951 36.10 -10.80 -9.43
C LEU A 951 36.79 -9.96 -10.51
N ALA A 952 36.52 -8.66 -10.55
CA ALA A 952 37.11 -7.71 -11.50
C ALA A 952 38.65 -7.75 -11.48
N TYR A 953 39.24 -7.78 -10.28
CA TYR A 953 40.69 -7.87 -10.16
C TYR A 953 41.23 -9.27 -10.52
N SER A 954 40.58 -10.34 -10.08
CA SER A 954 41.02 -11.71 -10.43
C SER A 954 41.03 -11.95 -11.94
N GLN A 955 40.02 -11.44 -12.65
CA GLN A 955 39.94 -11.49 -14.11
C GLN A 955 41.03 -10.64 -14.76
N SER A 956 41.31 -9.44 -14.22
CA SER A 956 42.39 -8.57 -14.69
C SER A 956 43.76 -9.23 -14.63
N VAL A 957 44.11 -9.88 -13.52
CA VAL A 957 45.39 -10.57 -13.34
C VAL A 957 45.51 -11.78 -14.26
N LEU A 958 44.51 -12.66 -14.25
CA LEU A 958 44.52 -13.88 -15.07
C LEU A 958 44.66 -13.57 -16.55
N TYR A 959 43.98 -12.52 -17.01
CA TYR A 959 44.10 -12.07 -18.39
C TYR A 959 45.50 -11.58 -18.74
N LEU A 960 46.14 -10.79 -17.86
CA LEU A 960 47.50 -10.29 -18.10
C LEU A 960 48.52 -11.41 -18.27
N ASP A 961 48.31 -12.55 -17.60
CA ASP A 961 49.17 -13.74 -17.72
C ASP A 961 48.70 -14.77 -18.76
N GLY A 962 47.62 -14.45 -19.50
CA GLY A 962 47.07 -15.28 -20.58
C GLY A 962 46.35 -16.54 -20.09
N ILE A 963 45.84 -16.53 -18.86
CA ILE A 963 45.19 -17.66 -18.19
C ILE A 963 43.69 -17.38 -18.05
N LYS A 964 42.85 -18.42 -18.12
CA LYS A 964 41.40 -18.34 -17.89
C LYS A 964 40.95 -19.38 -16.87
N PHE A 965 39.84 -19.13 -16.18
CA PHE A 965 39.18 -20.14 -15.37
C PHE A 965 38.62 -21.26 -16.25
N SER A 966 38.55 -22.48 -15.71
CA SER A 966 37.83 -23.58 -16.35
C SER A 966 36.31 -23.43 -16.24
N ASP A 967 35.58 -23.98 -17.19
CA ASP A 967 34.11 -24.03 -17.19
C ASP A 967 33.56 -24.76 -15.95
N THR A 968 34.25 -25.82 -15.51
CA THR A 968 33.90 -26.57 -14.30
C THR A 968 34.09 -25.73 -13.04
N GLN A 969 35.20 -24.98 -12.98
CA GLN A 969 35.54 -24.06 -11.90
C GLN A 969 34.50 -22.96 -11.74
N ALA A 970 34.13 -22.30 -12.85
CA ALA A 970 33.13 -21.23 -12.87
C ALA A 970 31.72 -21.71 -12.51
N THR A 971 31.31 -22.89 -13.01
CA THR A 971 29.99 -23.47 -12.73
C THR A 971 29.84 -23.84 -11.26
N LEU A 972 30.85 -24.52 -10.68
CA LEU A 972 30.81 -24.93 -9.27
C LEU A 972 30.85 -23.73 -8.33
N GLN A 973 31.68 -22.73 -8.63
CA GLN A 973 31.73 -21.48 -7.89
C GLN A 973 30.34 -20.80 -7.87
N SER A 974 29.68 -20.72 -9.03
CA SER A 974 28.35 -20.10 -9.16
C SER A 974 27.26 -20.83 -8.37
N ILE A 975 27.25 -22.17 -8.40
CA ILE A 975 26.27 -22.99 -7.64
C ILE A 975 26.43 -22.80 -6.13
N LEU A 976 27.67 -22.76 -5.64
CA LEU A 976 27.96 -22.58 -4.21
C LEU A 976 27.59 -21.18 -3.75
N LEU A 977 27.87 -20.15 -4.56
CA LEU A 977 27.47 -18.77 -4.27
C LEU A 977 25.93 -18.62 -4.25
N ALA A 978 25.25 -19.14 -5.26
CA ALA A 978 23.79 -19.10 -5.37
C ALA A 978 23.11 -19.78 -4.18
N SER A 979 23.68 -20.89 -3.70
CA SER A 979 23.20 -21.59 -2.51
C SER A 979 23.32 -20.71 -1.25
N CYS A 980 24.44 -20.01 -1.07
CA CYS A 980 24.64 -19.10 0.07
C CYS A 980 23.65 -17.93 0.04
N PHE A 981 23.44 -17.30 -1.12
CA PHE A 981 22.48 -16.20 -1.28
C PHE A 981 21.03 -16.64 -1.01
N LEU A 982 20.64 -17.84 -1.47
CA LEU A 982 19.32 -18.40 -1.17
C LEU A 982 19.09 -18.52 0.34
N PHE A 983 20.08 -19.02 1.09
CA PHE A 983 19.94 -19.17 2.54
C PHE A 983 19.99 -17.86 3.33
N ILE A 984 20.66 -16.82 2.81
CA ILE A 984 20.60 -15.46 3.37
C ILE A 984 19.18 -14.90 3.26
N SER A 985 18.53 -15.07 2.11
CA SER A 985 17.16 -14.60 1.87
C SER A 985 16.11 -15.24 2.79
N ARG A 986 16.43 -16.40 3.39
CA ARG A 986 15.56 -17.17 4.31
C ARG A 986 15.80 -16.89 5.80
N SER A 987 16.57 -15.85 6.12
CA SER A 987 16.80 -15.43 7.50
C SER A 987 15.50 -15.01 8.18
N LYS A 988 15.36 -15.33 9.48
CA LYS A 988 14.15 -15.02 10.27
C LYS A 988 14.39 -13.83 11.20
N PRO A 989 13.36 -13.00 11.45
CA PRO A 989 13.44 -11.92 12.43
C PRO A 989 13.51 -12.47 13.86
N LEU A 990 14.14 -11.70 14.76
CA LEU A 990 14.10 -11.98 16.19
C LEU A 990 12.69 -11.73 16.78
N LYS A 991 12.41 -12.37 17.92
CA LYS A 991 11.10 -12.30 18.58
C LYS A 991 10.81 -10.95 19.21
N GLU A 992 11.82 -10.19 19.62
CA GLU A 992 11.69 -8.90 20.30
C GLU A 992 12.22 -7.77 19.42
N LEU A 993 11.59 -6.59 19.51
CA LEU A 993 12.08 -5.39 18.86
C LEU A 993 13.27 -4.79 19.61
N SER A 994 14.37 -4.58 18.90
CA SER A 994 15.55 -3.91 19.42
C SER A 994 15.40 -2.38 19.44
N LYS A 995 16.13 -1.73 20.36
CA LYS A 995 16.23 -0.25 20.44
C LYS A 995 16.95 0.36 19.25
N GLN A 996 17.92 -0.37 18.70
CA GLN A 996 18.70 0.08 17.55
C GLN A 996 17.82 0.06 16.30
N ARG A 997 18.01 1.04 15.41
CA ARG A 997 17.37 1.05 14.10
C ARG A 997 18.36 0.55 13.04
N PRO A 998 17.90 -0.18 12.01
CA PRO A 998 18.74 -0.53 10.89
C PRO A 998 19.16 0.75 10.13
N LEU A 999 20.26 0.67 9.41
CA LEU A 999 20.72 1.78 8.58
C LEU A 999 19.69 2.05 7.48
N PRO A 1000 19.30 3.31 7.24
CA PRO A 1000 18.24 3.60 6.29
C PRO A 1000 18.71 3.43 4.84
N ASN A 1001 19.97 3.75 4.52
CA ASN A 1001 20.45 3.84 3.14
C ASN A 1001 21.71 2.99 2.93
N ILE A 1002 21.91 2.56 1.67
CA ILE A 1002 23.14 1.84 1.25
C ILE A 1002 24.36 2.76 1.37
N PHE A 1003 24.20 4.05 1.09
CA PHE A 1003 25.25 5.08 1.16
C PHE A 1003 25.44 5.63 2.58
N ASN A 1004 25.85 4.77 3.50
CA ASN A 1004 26.32 5.20 4.81
C ASN A 1004 27.85 5.15 4.85
N MET A 1005 28.46 6.03 5.64
CA MET A 1005 29.90 6.02 5.91
C MET A 1005 30.35 4.64 6.41
N TYR A 1006 29.56 3.99 7.28
CA TYR A 1006 29.84 2.64 7.74
C TYR A 1006 29.96 1.63 6.59
N THR A 1007 28.95 1.54 5.72
CA THR A 1007 28.88 0.54 4.64
C THR A 1007 29.97 0.76 3.58
N ILE A 1008 30.25 2.01 3.23
CA ILE A 1008 31.32 2.34 2.27
C ILE A 1008 32.69 2.00 2.87
N MET A 1009 32.96 2.44 4.09
CA MET A 1009 34.25 2.21 4.73
C MET A 1009 34.52 0.72 4.93
N THR A 1010 33.52 -0.06 5.34
CA THR A 1010 33.72 -1.51 5.49
C THR A 1010 33.98 -2.21 4.17
N VAL A 1011 33.33 -1.80 3.06
CA VAL A 1011 33.59 -2.39 1.74
C VAL A 1011 35.01 -2.06 1.32
N LEU A 1012 35.46 -0.81 1.47
CA LEU A 1012 36.80 -0.37 1.09
C LEU A 1012 37.90 -1.04 1.93
N THR A 1013 37.73 -1.13 3.26
CA THR A 1013 38.75 -1.75 4.12
C THR A 1013 38.84 -3.25 3.95
N GLN A 1014 37.70 -3.94 3.80
CA GLN A 1014 37.70 -5.38 3.50
C GLN A 1014 38.30 -5.65 2.11
N PHE A 1015 37.91 -4.86 1.11
CA PHE A 1015 38.50 -4.95 -0.21
C PHE A 1015 40.02 -4.74 -0.16
N ALA A 1016 40.52 -3.76 0.59
CA ALA A 1016 41.97 -3.55 0.72
C ALA A 1016 42.70 -4.76 1.32
N VAL A 1017 42.14 -5.41 2.36
CA VAL A 1017 42.73 -6.63 2.95
C VAL A 1017 42.74 -7.77 1.93
N HIS A 1018 41.59 -8.04 1.31
CA HIS A 1018 41.44 -9.10 0.31
C HIS A 1018 42.37 -8.87 -0.88
N PHE A 1019 42.49 -7.62 -1.34
CA PHE A 1019 43.34 -7.20 -2.43
C PHE A 1019 44.84 -7.39 -2.14
N LEU A 1020 45.30 -7.02 -0.94
CA LEU A 1020 46.69 -7.24 -0.53
C LEU A 1020 47.05 -8.72 -0.44
N CYS A 1021 46.16 -9.55 0.13
CA CYS A 1021 46.37 -11.00 0.19
C CYS A 1021 46.42 -11.62 -1.21
N LEU A 1022 45.56 -11.15 -2.11
CA LEU A 1022 45.50 -11.60 -3.49
C LEU A 1022 46.76 -11.22 -4.28
N ILE A 1023 47.25 -9.98 -4.16
CA ILE A 1023 48.53 -9.56 -4.75
C ILE A 1023 49.68 -10.43 -4.23
N TYR A 1024 49.76 -10.65 -2.92
CA TYR A 1024 50.83 -11.41 -2.32
C TYR A 1024 50.88 -12.85 -2.85
N LEU A 1025 49.74 -13.55 -2.88
CA LEU A 1025 49.70 -14.92 -3.42
C LEU A 1025 49.97 -14.97 -4.92
N VAL A 1026 49.50 -13.99 -5.69
CA VAL A 1026 49.80 -13.91 -7.12
C VAL A 1026 51.31 -13.75 -7.34
N GLN A 1027 51.96 -12.81 -6.63
CA GLN A 1027 53.42 -12.63 -6.73
C GLN A 1027 54.19 -13.90 -6.36
N GLU A 1028 53.81 -14.55 -5.26
CA GLU A 1028 54.40 -15.80 -4.80
C GLU A 1028 54.14 -16.99 -5.74
N ALA A 1029 53.01 -17.00 -6.46
CA ALA A 1029 52.71 -17.97 -7.51
C ALA A 1029 53.55 -17.72 -8.76
N THR A 1030 53.66 -16.46 -9.20
CA THR A 1030 54.45 -16.06 -10.38
C THR A 1030 55.94 -16.34 -10.19
N LEU A 1031 56.48 -16.11 -8.99
CA LEU A 1031 57.88 -16.44 -8.66
C LEU A 1031 58.18 -17.95 -8.68
N ARG A 1032 57.16 -18.79 -8.49
CA ARG A 1032 57.30 -20.26 -8.45
C ARG A 1032 56.84 -20.95 -9.73
N SER A 1033 56.09 -20.26 -10.58
CA SER A 1033 55.82 -20.72 -11.93
C SER A 1033 57.12 -20.69 -12.75
N PRO A 1034 57.40 -21.71 -13.58
CA PRO A 1034 58.60 -21.72 -14.41
C PRO A 1034 58.66 -20.48 -15.31
N ASP A 1035 59.84 -19.85 -15.41
CA ASP A 1035 60.09 -18.69 -16.28
C ASP A 1035 59.61 -19.01 -17.71
N ARG A 1036 58.55 -18.33 -18.15
CA ARG A 1036 58.05 -18.39 -19.53
C ARG A 1036 58.95 -17.59 -20.50
N ASP A 1037 60.12 -17.12 -20.06
CA ASP A 1037 61.06 -16.33 -20.85
C ASP A 1037 61.80 -17.15 -21.94
N ASN A 1038 61.70 -18.48 -21.95
CA ASN A 1038 62.37 -19.34 -22.95
C ASN A 1038 61.43 -20.09 -23.90
N THR A 1039 60.12 -19.86 -23.84
CA THR A 1039 59.23 -20.17 -24.97
C THR A 1039 59.04 -18.89 -25.77
N PRO A 1040 59.39 -18.85 -27.07
CA PRO A 1040 59.18 -17.65 -27.87
C PRO A 1040 57.71 -17.22 -27.75
N LYS A 1041 57.47 -15.93 -27.51
CA LYS A 1041 56.13 -15.30 -27.57
C LYS A 1041 55.50 -15.36 -28.97
N LEU A 1042 56.15 -16.03 -29.94
CA LEU A 1042 55.75 -16.12 -31.33
C LEU A 1042 55.56 -17.59 -31.75
N ASP A 1043 54.29 -18.02 -31.72
CA ASP A 1043 53.67 -18.75 -32.82
C ASP A 1043 52.30 -18.08 -33.04
N MET A 1044 52.36 -16.85 -33.56
CA MET A 1044 51.22 -16.10 -34.06
C MET A 1044 50.79 -16.66 -35.43
N ASP A 1045 50.34 -17.91 -35.49
CA ASP A 1045 49.51 -18.38 -36.59
C ASP A 1045 48.05 -18.43 -36.13
N LEU A 1046 47.27 -17.53 -36.75
CA LEU A 1046 45.87 -17.16 -36.53
C LEU A 1046 44.83 -18.31 -36.62
N LYS A 1047 45.23 -19.58 -36.49
CA LYS A 1047 44.34 -20.74 -36.65
C LYS A 1047 44.43 -21.80 -35.54
N GLU A 1048 45.46 -21.83 -34.69
CA GLU A 1048 45.71 -23.00 -33.82
C GLU A 1048 45.59 -22.75 -32.30
N ASP A 1049 45.42 -21.50 -31.86
CA ASP A 1049 45.18 -21.20 -30.44
C ASP A 1049 43.73 -21.46 -29.99
N GLU A 1050 42.81 -21.71 -30.92
CA GLU A 1050 41.38 -21.83 -30.64
C GLU A 1050 40.96 -23.22 -30.07
N GLU A 1051 41.84 -24.22 -30.14
CA GLU A 1051 41.56 -25.60 -29.71
C GLU A 1051 42.51 -26.14 -28.63
N ARG A 1052 43.29 -25.31 -27.92
CA ARG A 1052 44.05 -25.83 -26.77
C ARG A 1052 43.08 -26.03 -25.58
N PRO A 1053 42.81 -27.28 -25.15
CA PRO A 1053 41.99 -27.52 -23.98
C PRO A 1053 42.63 -26.83 -22.78
N PHE A 1054 41.81 -26.31 -21.87
CA PHE A 1054 42.25 -25.70 -20.62
C PHE A 1054 43.32 -26.59 -19.96
N LYS A 1055 44.51 -26.01 -19.73
CA LYS A 1055 45.59 -26.67 -19.00
C LYS A 1055 45.68 -26.07 -17.61
N PRO A 1056 45.52 -26.86 -16.55
CA PRO A 1056 45.59 -26.36 -15.19
C PRO A 1056 47.00 -25.85 -14.91
N ASP A 1057 47.09 -24.58 -14.48
CA ASP A 1057 48.34 -23.89 -14.13
C ASP A 1057 48.37 -23.58 -12.61
N LEU A 1058 49.57 -23.42 -12.05
CA LEU A 1058 49.80 -23.06 -10.65
C LEU A 1058 49.15 -21.71 -10.32
N LEU A 1059 49.27 -20.74 -11.24
CA LEU A 1059 48.67 -19.42 -11.08
C LEU A 1059 47.13 -19.48 -11.15
N ASN A 1060 46.56 -20.20 -12.12
CA ASN A 1060 45.11 -20.40 -12.19
C ASN A 1060 44.55 -21.01 -10.90
N SER A 1061 45.19 -22.10 -10.46
CA SER A 1061 44.80 -22.85 -9.26
C SER A 1061 44.88 -21.98 -8.01
N THR A 1062 45.93 -21.15 -7.91
CA THR A 1062 46.09 -20.20 -6.80
C THR A 1062 44.97 -19.17 -6.81
N VAL A 1063 44.75 -18.48 -7.94
CA VAL A 1063 43.75 -17.40 -8.07
C VAL A 1063 42.34 -17.93 -7.87
N TYR A 1064 42.02 -19.13 -8.35
CA TYR A 1064 40.72 -19.77 -8.13
C TYR A 1064 40.46 -20.04 -6.65
N ILE A 1065 41.40 -20.68 -5.96
CA ILE A 1065 41.24 -21.04 -4.54
C ILE A 1065 41.12 -19.80 -3.66
N ILE A 1066 41.95 -18.78 -3.88
CA ILE A 1066 41.83 -17.54 -3.12
C ILE A 1066 40.52 -16.82 -3.47
N SER A 1067 40.13 -16.69 -4.74
CA SER A 1067 38.86 -16.04 -5.11
C SER A 1067 37.67 -16.72 -4.45
N MET A 1068 37.64 -18.06 -4.44
CA MET A 1068 36.62 -18.85 -3.77
C MET A 1068 36.66 -18.69 -2.24
N ALA A 1069 37.85 -18.68 -1.63
CA ALA A 1069 38.02 -18.47 -0.20
C ALA A 1069 37.56 -17.07 0.24
N LEU A 1070 37.95 -16.03 -0.52
CA LEU A 1070 37.60 -14.64 -0.27
C LEU A 1070 36.07 -14.46 -0.35
N GLN A 1071 35.42 -15.03 -1.37
CA GLN A 1071 33.97 -14.97 -1.49
C GLN A 1071 33.25 -15.68 -0.32
N ILE A 1072 33.75 -16.80 0.17
CA ILE A 1072 33.16 -17.46 1.36
C ILE A 1072 33.42 -16.64 2.63
N SER A 1073 34.61 -16.03 2.73
CA SER A 1073 35.00 -15.12 3.82
C SER A 1073 34.07 -13.91 3.88
N THR A 1074 33.73 -13.29 2.74
CA THR A 1074 32.81 -12.15 2.69
C THR A 1074 31.43 -12.52 3.22
N PHE A 1075 30.90 -13.71 2.90
CA PHE A 1075 29.63 -14.20 3.48
C PHE A 1075 29.72 -14.38 5.00
N ALA A 1076 30.78 -15.04 5.47
CA ALA A 1076 30.95 -15.36 6.89
C ALA A 1076 31.11 -14.10 7.77
N ILE A 1077 31.83 -13.09 7.29
CA ILE A 1077 32.10 -11.85 8.03
C ILE A 1077 30.92 -10.89 7.97
N ASN A 1078 30.29 -10.75 6.80
CA ASN A 1078 29.28 -9.72 6.57
C ASN A 1078 27.86 -10.14 6.96
N TYR A 1079 27.59 -11.44 7.10
CA TYR A 1079 26.34 -11.91 7.66
C TYR A 1079 26.27 -11.60 9.15
N ARG A 1080 25.38 -10.67 9.52
CA ARG A 1080 25.18 -10.25 10.91
C ARG A 1080 23.71 -10.33 11.29
N GLY A 1081 23.39 -11.23 12.22
CA GLY A 1081 22.02 -11.45 12.64
C GLY A 1081 21.52 -10.43 13.68
N GLU A 1082 22.09 -10.48 14.87
CA GLU A 1082 21.66 -9.65 15.99
C GLU A 1082 21.99 -8.17 15.75
N PRO A 1083 21.09 -7.23 16.11
CA PRO A 1083 19.89 -7.39 16.94
C PRO A 1083 18.56 -7.47 16.15
N PHE A 1084 18.58 -7.83 14.86
CA PHE A 1084 17.38 -7.77 13.99
C PHE A 1084 16.90 -9.13 13.48
N MET A 1085 17.83 -10.05 13.23
CA MET A 1085 17.55 -11.38 12.71
C MET A 1085 18.38 -12.45 13.44
N GLU A 1086 18.06 -13.71 13.19
CA GLU A 1086 18.77 -14.85 13.76
C GLU A 1086 20.28 -14.79 13.46
N GLY A 1087 21.12 -15.11 14.44
CA GLY A 1087 22.56 -15.15 14.27
C GLY A 1087 22.99 -16.26 13.30
N LEU A 1088 24.25 -16.23 12.85
CA LEU A 1088 24.78 -17.26 11.95
C LEU A 1088 24.65 -18.68 12.54
N ARG A 1089 24.78 -18.81 13.86
CA ARG A 1089 24.66 -20.09 14.58
C ARG A 1089 23.24 -20.64 14.60
N ASP A 1090 22.24 -19.76 14.59
CA ASP A 1090 20.83 -20.13 14.62
C ASP A 1090 20.33 -20.49 13.20
N ASN A 1091 20.87 -19.82 12.18
CA ASN A 1091 20.61 -20.13 10.78
C ASN A 1091 21.43 -21.36 10.31
N LYS A 1092 21.01 -22.56 10.74
CA LYS A 1092 21.68 -23.83 10.42
C LYS A 1092 21.91 -24.06 8.92
N PRO A 1093 20.94 -23.81 8.01
CA PRO A 1093 21.17 -23.99 6.57
C PRO A 1093 22.33 -23.14 6.04
N LEU A 1094 22.38 -21.86 6.39
CA LEU A 1094 23.47 -20.98 5.97
C LEU A 1094 24.81 -21.40 6.58
N MET A 1095 24.82 -21.74 7.86
CA MET A 1095 26.03 -22.19 8.56
C MET A 1095 26.60 -23.46 7.93
N TYR A 1096 25.77 -24.47 7.65
CA TYR A 1096 26.23 -25.70 7.00
C TYR A 1096 26.73 -25.43 5.58
N SER A 1097 26.09 -24.52 4.84
CA SER A 1097 26.56 -24.12 3.51
C SER A 1097 27.95 -23.47 3.57
N ILE A 1098 28.16 -22.50 4.47
CA ILE A 1098 29.46 -21.83 4.63
C ILE A 1098 30.52 -22.80 5.14
N MET A 1099 30.20 -23.66 6.11
CA MET A 1099 31.15 -24.65 6.62
C MET A 1099 31.52 -25.70 5.57
N CYS A 1100 30.54 -26.19 4.80
CA CYS A 1100 30.79 -27.17 3.74
C CYS A 1100 31.66 -26.56 2.63
N SER A 1101 31.33 -25.36 2.16
CA SER A 1101 32.12 -24.66 1.14
C SER A 1101 33.52 -24.31 1.65
N GLY A 1102 33.64 -23.80 2.89
CA GLY A 1102 34.94 -23.47 3.49
C GLY A 1102 35.81 -24.70 3.72
N ALA A 1103 35.23 -25.82 4.17
CA ALA A 1103 35.94 -27.08 4.31
C ALA A 1103 36.40 -27.62 2.95
N ALA A 1104 35.58 -27.49 1.90
CA ALA A 1104 35.95 -27.88 0.54
C ALA A 1104 37.15 -27.04 0.04
N VAL A 1105 37.13 -25.72 0.23
CA VAL A 1105 38.25 -24.83 -0.15
C VAL A 1105 39.53 -25.17 0.61
N LEU A 1106 39.45 -25.40 1.92
CA LEU A 1106 40.61 -25.80 2.72
C LEU A 1106 41.15 -27.18 2.31
N ALA A 1107 40.26 -28.12 1.98
CA ALA A 1107 40.65 -29.44 1.50
C ALA A 1107 41.33 -29.39 0.12
N LEU A 1108 40.87 -28.49 -0.76
CA LEU A 1108 41.49 -28.20 -2.05
C LEU A 1108 42.85 -27.51 -1.87
N ALA A 1109 42.96 -26.51 -0.99
CA ALA A 1109 44.20 -25.80 -0.71
C ALA A 1109 45.27 -26.71 -0.08
N ALA A 1110 44.87 -27.59 0.83
CA ALA A 1110 45.77 -28.56 1.47
C ALA A 1110 46.07 -29.79 0.60
N GLY A 1111 45.27 -30.05 -0.44
CA GLY A 1111 45.41 -31.20 -1.33
C GLY A 1111 45.12 -32.54 -0.64
N ILE A 1112 44.12 -32.58 0.25
CA ILE A 1112 43.77 -33.77 1.06
C ILE A 1112 43.08 -34.84 0.20
N PHE A 1113 42.22 -34.41 -0.74
CA PHE A 1113 41.42 -35.31 -1.59
C PHE A 1113 41.88 -35.22 -3.06
N PRO A 1114 42.58 -36.25 -3.57
CA PRO A 1114 43.08 -36.27 -4.95
C PRO A 1114 41.96 -36.19 -5.99
N ASP A 1115 40.87 -36.93 -5.76
CA ASP A 1115 39.74 -37.02 -6.69
C ASP A 1115 38.99 -35.69 -6.79
N LEU A 1116 38.89 -34.96 -5.68
CA LEU A 1116 38.28 -33.63 -5.65
C LEU A 1116 39.15 -32.62 -6.40
N THR A 1117 40.46 -32.70 -6.23
CA THR A 1117 41.43 -31.82 -6.90
C THR A 1117 41.39 -32.01 -8.43
N ASN A 1118 41.24 -33.25 -8.88
CA ASN A 1118 41.07 -33.58 -10.30
C ASN A 1118 39.72 -33.12 -10.86
N LEU A 1119 38.62 -33.25 -10.09
CA LEU A 1119 37.29 -32.79 -10.50
C LEU A 1119 37.23 -31.26 -10.69
N PHE A 1120 37.95 -30.51 -9.85
CA PHE A 1120 38.06 -29.05 -9.94
C PHE A 1120 39.18 -28.58 -10.88
N GLU A 1121 39.87 -29.51 -11.55
CA GLU A 1121 40.99 -29.25 -12.46
C GLU A 1121 42.05 -28.33 -11.82
N ILE A 1122 42.43 -28.63 -10.58
CA ILE A 1122 43.43 -27.88 -9.79
C ILE A 1122 44.79 -28.59 -9.85
N VAL A 1123 45.88 -27.82 -9.95
CA VAL A 1123 47.25 -28.35 -9.90
C VAL A 1123 47.64 -28.68 -8.47
N TYR A 1124 48.36 -29.78 -8.25
CA TYR A 1124 48.96 -30.07 -6.95
C TYR A 1124 50.03 -29.05 -6.58
N PHE A 1125 49.77 -28.27 -5.53
CA PHE A 1125 50.74 -27.31 -5.01
C PHE A 1125 51.97 -28.01 -4.40
N PRO A 1126 53.17 -27.42 -4.51
CA PRO A 1126 54.34 -27.81 -3.72
C PRO A 1126 54.06 -27.72 -2.21
N PRO A 1127 54.64 -28.59 -1.37
CA PRO A 1127 54.33 -28.66 0.07
C PRO A 1127 54.60 -27.34 0.81
N ASP A 1128 55.70 -26.66 0.50
CA ASP A 1128 56.04 -25.36 1.10
C ASP A 1128 55.03 -24.27 0.71
N TYR A 1129 54.56 -24.33 -0.53
CA TYR A 1129 53.58 -23.38 -1.06
C TYR A 1129 52.18 -23.61 -0.50
N ARG A 1130 51.77 -24.87 -0.25
CA ARG A 1130 50.49 -25.19 0.44
C ARG A 1130 50.40 -24.51 1.80
N LEU A 1131 51.49 -24.55 2.56
CA LEU A 1131 51.53 -23.93 3.89
C LEU A 1131 51.34 -22.41 3.80
N ILE A 1132 52.00 -21.76 2.82
CA ILE A 1132 51.86 -20.33 2.57
C ILE A 1132 50.43 -19.98 2.18
N VAL A 1133 49.82 -20.71 1.24
CA VAL A 1133 48.43 -20.48 0.81
C VAL A 1133 47.48 -20.59 2.01
N VAL A 1134 47.56 -21.66 2.80
CA VAL A 1134 46.70 -21.86 3.98
C VAL A 1134 46.91 -20.74 5.02
N GLN A 1135 48.16 -20.34 5.28
CA GLN A 1135 48.45 -19.24 6.21
C GLN A 1135 47.84 -17.91 5.75
N VAL A 1136 47.94 -17.58 4.47
CA VAL A 1136 47.38 -16.34 3.92
C VAL A 1136 45.85 -16.38 3.94
N LEU A 1137 45.22 -17.51 3.64
CA LEU A 1137 43.76 -17.65 3.74
C LEU A 1137 43.24 -17.43 5.17
N VAL A 1138 43.95 -17.95 6.18
CA VAL A 1138 43.61 -17.72 7.59
C VAL A 1138 43.85 -16.26 7.99
N ALA A 1139 44.97 -15.67 7.55
CA ALA A 1139 45.30 -14.27 7.82
C ALA A 1139 44.26 -13.32 7.22
N ASP A 1140 43.83 -13.55 5.97
CA ASP A 1140 42.79 -12.79 5.29
C ASP A 1140 41.49 -12.77 6.11
N MET A 1141 40.99 -13.95 6.48
CA MET A 1141 39.75 -14.06 7.24
C MET A 1141 39.83 -13.32 8.59
N LEU A 1142 40.98 -13.39 9.27
CA LEU A 1142 41.20 -12.69 10.54
C LEU A 1142 41.27 -11.17 10.36
N PHE A 1143 42.06 -10.67 9.42
CA PHE A 1143 42.22 -9.23 9.21
C PHE A 1143 40.94 -8.59 8.64
N ALA A 1144 40.24 -9.26 7.73
CA ALA A 1144 38.97 -8.78 7.20
C ALA A 1144 37.88 -8.74 8.30
N TYR A 1145 37.88 -9.71 9.22
CA TYR A 1145 37.00 -9.70 10.39
C TYR A 1145 37.33 -8.54 11.34
N LEU A 1146 38.61 -8.32 11.63
CA LEU A 1146 39.05 -7.20 12.49
C LEU A 1146 38.72 -5.84 11.87
N ALA A 1147 38.92 -5.68 10.55
CA ALA A 1147 38.58 -4.46 9.83
C ALA A 1147 37.08 -4.13 9.93
N ASP A 1148 36.21 -5.12 9.73
CA ASP A 1148 34.75 -4.97 9.85
C ASP A 1148 34.31 -4.62 11.29
N ARG A 1149 34.97 -5.21 12.30
CA ARG A 1149 34.70 -4.88 13.72
C ARG A 1149 35.18 -3.49 14.10
N PHE A 1150 36.32 -3.06 13.56
CA PHE A 1150 36.84 -1.72 13.77
C PHE A 1150 35.94 -0.66 13.12
N CYS A 1151 35.53 -0.86 11.87
CA CYS A 1151 34.59 0.03 11.17
C CYS A 1151 33.23 0.09 11.88
N LEU A 1152 32.75 -1.03 12.42
CA LEU A 1152 31.52 -1.05 13.24
C LEU A 1152 31.68 -0.23 14.52
N TRP A 1153 32.79 -0.40 15.22
CA TRP A 1153 33.03 0.34 16.45
C TRP A 1153 33.11 1.86 16.20
N LEU A 1154 33.68 2.27 15.06
CA LEU A 1154 33.87 3.68 14.72
C LEU A 1154 32.60 4.35 14.15
N PHE A 1155 31.85 3.66 13.28
CA PHE A 1155 30.76 4.24 12.48
C PHE A 1155 29.40 3.51 12.61
N GLY A 1156 29.36 2.36 13.28
CA GLY A 1156 28.24 1.41 13.21
C GLY A 1156 27.09 1.67 14.18
N GLU A 1157 27.22 2.60 15.13
CA GLU A 1157 26.08 3.01 15.95
C GLU A 1157 25.20 3.98 15.17
N GLY A 1158 24.04 3.50 14.72
CA GLY A 1158 22.94 4.36 14.28
C GLY A 1158 22.47 5.22 15.45
N ARG A 1159 23.08 6.38 15.66
CA ARG A 1159 22.69 7.32 16.71
C ARG A 1159 21.29 7.85 16.42
N VAL A 1160 20.44 7.77 17.43
CA VAL A 1160 19.10 8.38 17.43
C VAL A 1160 19.27 9.90 17.37
N GLY A 1161 18.89 10.53 16.25
CA GLY A 1161 18.71 11.98 16.18
C GLY A 1161 19.79 12.82 15.49
N ALA A 1162 20.68 12.25 14.66
CA ALA A 1162 21.41 13.08 13.70
C ALA A 1162 20.47 13.38 12.51
N PRO A 1163 20.11 14.63 12.22
CA PRO A 1163 19.42 14.95 10.98
C PRO A 1163 20.36 14.58 9.82
N THR A 1164 19.93 13.62 9.00
CA THR A 1164 20.56 13.34 7.70
C THR A 1164 20.25 14.46 6.72
#